data_AF-A0A850Q6Z5-F1
#
_entry.id   AF-A0A850Q6Z5-F1
#
_cell.length_a   1.000
_cell.length_b   1.000
_cell.length_c   1.000
_cell.angle_alpha   90.00
_cell.angle_beta   90.00
_cell.angle_gamma   90.00
#
_symmetry.space_group_name_H-M   'P 1'
#
loop_
_entity.id
_entity.type
_entity.pdbx_description
1 polymer ?
#
loop_
_entity_poly.entity_id
_entity_poly.type
_entity_poly.pdbx_seq_one_letter_code
_entity_poly.pdbx_strand_id
1 'polypeptide(L)'
;MPPSRLSLRRIRNRQARSSQPEATDAQIARIDALTATGRTNWFALLAYLAFVIVTTLGVEDVDFFVDSRQTQLPIVGVSIPTFSFFIFAPVLGAALYVYLHLHIRKVTEALGKPPLGPPPLLDGTPIETHIKPWLLNDFVLRQRRDGAVSARPLDTLSWLTTWALVWFAGPFVLGLMWWRGWPAHNLLMSAINALCLMVAIYASALSWTKMRSDAGRRMTPGVIFTSAVCGLLCLPVAWLTAANSKGIAEWVIAYDKSADGSTRTWAERQEAWVRNKSDDPERTIYDKIRIWSWDNGTELLQLDSPDLSEAPLSVLPPEHADLNTARHRYRVQWCQRYGLTPEVCGGNPVNSDDTTNALWQARQTWCAETGLTDCGTYFAALEDDFTKREWPAYRSSVVAYIGKPNLSGKDLRAAILNNADLSGVDFGGANLKLADLKGGNLERANLSEANMDGAELDFAKLTGANLGKAKMKEANLSHASMEGANFSGADMEKAVITLANLEGADLSWAYLEKVNFSEANLEEAKFEPAYLAEASFEGARMERASFRGAYLEGADLGFSHMEGANFSGAKMKGAYLDWAHMEMANFSGADLERATLDHAKMEGAVLNLSALIGTEDEPLILEYTDLRAVINTGGALRFVDLRPAIFDADTDFRNSFGDATATLPDNVERPCQWASERLSHAEFYARWKGWLEAAPSRPVTEEGNEKWDIIAPDEWKEVVAAPPPTGCSWHE
;
A
#
# COMPACT_ATOMS: atom_id res chain seq x y z
N MET A 1 66.44 -69.32 -17.13
CA MET A 1 66.39 -68.19 -16.19
C MET A 1 65.35 -67.19 -16.68
N PRO A 2 64.16 -67.09 -16.06
CA PRO A 2 63.28 -65.96 -16.29
C PRO A 2 63.64 -64.80 -15.33
N PRO A 3 63.48 -63.53 -15.76
CA PRO A 3 63.85 -62.38 -14.94
C PRO A 3 62.96 -62.24 -13.70
N SER A 4 63.56 -61.76 -12.62
CA SER A 4 63.01 -61.70 -11.27
C SER A 4 61.75 -60.83 -11.17
N ARG A 5 60.80 -61.28 -10.33
CA ARG A 5 59.53 -60.58 -9.96
C ARG A 5 59.73 -59.14 -9.42
N LEU A 6 60.96 -58.72 -9.16
CA LEU A 6 61.31 -57.39 -8.66
C LEU A 6 61.26 -56.30 -9.75
N SER A 7 61.47 -56.65 -11.02
CA SER A 7 61.41 -55.66 -12.12
C SER A 7 59.97 -55.30 -12.50
N LEU A 8 59.06 -56.28 -12.54
CA LEU A 8 57.64 -56.07 -12.82
C LEU A 8 56.91 -55.29 -11.72
N ARG A 9 57.32 -55.42 -10.45
CA ARG A 9 56.76 -54.64 -9.32
C ARG A 9 57.21 -53.17 -9.36
N ARG A 10 58.44 -52.87 -9.81
CA ARG A 10 58.92 -51.48 -9.97
C ARG A 10 58.28 -50.77 -11.17
N ILE A 11 58.00 -51.47 -12.26
CA ILE A 11 57.30 -50.88 -13.42
C ILE A 11 55.81 -50.66 -13.09
N ARG A 12 55.15 -51.62 -12.41
CA ARG A 12 53.75 -51.48 -11.97
C ARG A 12 53.59 -50.40 -10.88
N ASN A 13 54.55 -50.25 -9.96
CA ASN A 13 54.54 -49.16 -8.98
C ASN A 13 54.97 -47.81 -9.56
N ARG A 14 55.78 -47.76 -10.64
CA ARG A 14 56.07 -46.50 -11.35
C ARG A 14 54.87 -46.05 -12.21
N GLN A 15 54.16 -46.97 -12.86
CA GLN A 15 52.91 -46.64 -13.57
C GLN A 15 51.76 -46.28 -12.61
N ALA A 16 51.71 -46.87 -11.41
CA ALA A 16 50.74 -46.48 -10.38
C ALA A 16 51.09 -45.13 -9.71
N ARG A 17 52.38 -44.76 -9.60
CA ARG A 17 52.80 -43.43 -9.10
C ARG A 17 52.75 -42.33 -10.16
N SER A 18 52.90 -42.64 -11.45
CA SER A 18 52.83 -41.63 -12.51
C SER A 18 51.40 -41.25 -12.91
N SER A 19 50.39 -42.05 -12.54
CA SER A 19 48.96 -41.78 -12.79
C SER A 19 48.23 -41.15 -11.60
N GLN A 20 48.84 -41.15 -10.41
CA GLN A 20 48.29 -40.54 -9.19
C GLN A 20 48.29 -38.99 -9.16
N PRO A 21 49.32 -38.26 -9.63
CA PRO A 21 49.29 -36.79 -9.59
C PRO A 21 48.17 -36.23 -10.49
N GLU A 22 48.03 -36.72 -11.73
CA GLU A 22 46.95 -36.29 -12.64
C GLU A 22 45.54 -36.58 -12.07
N ALA A 23 45.33 -37.74 -11.44
CA ALA A 23 44.06 -38.08 -10.82
C ALA A 23 43.74 -37.22 -9.58
N THR A 24 44.76 -36.83 -8.82
CA THR A 24 44.62 -35.98 -7.63
C THR A 24 44.34 -34.53 -8.03
N ASP A 25 45.08 -34.01 -9.02
CA ASP A 25 44.91 -32.67 -9.56
C ASP A 25 43.54 -32.51 -10.24
N ALA A 26 43.09 -33.52 -11.00
CA ALA A 26 41.75 -33.53 -11.61
C ALA A 26 40.63 -33.57 -10.57
N GLN A 27 40.83 -34.25 -9.43
CA GLN A 27 39.86 -34.30 -8.34
C GLN A 27 39.82 -32.98 -7.54
N ILE A 28 40.97 -32.38 -7.25
CA ILE A 28 41.05 -31.05 -6.62
C ILE A 28 40.38 -30.01 -7.53
N ALA A 29 40.69 -30.03 -8.83
CA ALA A 29 40.03 -29.17 -9.82
C ALA A 29 38.50 -29.36 -9.85
N ARG A 30 38.02 -30.61 -9.70
CA ARG A 30 36.58 -30.90 -9.58
C ARG A 30 35.98 -30.33 -8.30
N ILE A 31 36.65 -30.44 -7.16
CA ILE A 31 36.21 -29.86 -5.88
C ILE A 31 36.17 -28.33 -5.99
N ASP A 32 37.17 -27.71 -6.61
CA ASP A 32 37.24 -26.26 -6.82
C ASP A 32 36.14 -25.73 -7.73
N ALA A 33 35.84 -26.45 -8.82
CA ALA A 33 34.74 -26.11 -9.72
C ALA A 33 33.38 -26.21 -9.02
N LEU A 34 33.17 -27.28 -8.23
CA LEU A 34 31.96 -27.45 -7.42
C LEU A 34 31.85 -26.37 -6.33
N THR A 35 32.97 -25.99 -5.71
CA THR A 35 33.05 -24.95 -4.68
C THR A 35 32.71 -23.58 -5.25
N ALA A 36 33.27 -23.21 -6.41
CA ALA A 36 32.99 -21.93 -7.05
C ALA A 36 31.50 -21.79 -7.44
N THR A 37 30.94 -22.85 -8.00
CA THR A 37 29.52 -22.90 -8.39
C THR A 37 28.61 -22.87 -7.15
N GLY A 38 28.91 -23.70 -6.13
CA GLY A 38 28.16 -23.76 -4.89
C GLY A 38 28.15 -22.44 -4.12
N ARG A 39 29.31 -21.76 -4.04
CA ARG A 39 29.43 -20.46 -3.41
C ARG A 39 28.60 -19.38 -4.10
N THR A 40 28.61 -19.36 -5.44
CA THR A 40 27.82 -18.41 -6.23
C THR A 40 26.32 -18.62 -6.00
N ASN A 41 25.86 -19.88 -6.08
CA ASN A 41 24.46 -20.22 -5.82
C ASN A 41 24.03 -19.88 -4.39
N TRP A 42 24.93 -20.08 -3.42
CA TRP A 42 24.64 -19.77 -2.01
C TRP A 42 24.48 -18.27 -1.77
N PHE A 43 25.37 -17.42 -2.32
CA PHE A 43 25.20 -15.97 -2.22
C PHE A 43 23.98 -15.46 -2.98
N ALA A 44 23.70 -16.01 -4.17
CA ALA A 44 22.49 -15.68 -4.92
C ALA A 44 21.22 -16.02 -4.12
N LEU A 45 21.20 -17.20 -3.48
CA LEU A 45 20.10 -17.58 -2.60
C LEU A 45 20.00 -16.64 -1.38
N LEU A 46 21.10 -16.28 -0.72
CA LEU A 46 21.05 -15.39 0.44
C LEU A 46 20.54 -14.00 0.06
N ALA A 47 20.99 -13.44 -1.07
CA ALA A 47 20.47 -12.18 -1.61
C ALA A 47 18.98 -12.27 -1.91
N TYR A 48 18.55 -13.37 -2.54
CA TYR A 48 17.14 -13.65 -2.81
C TYR A 48 16.31 -13.75 -1.52
N LEU A 49 16.78 -14.51 -0.53
CA LEU A 49 16.07 -14.66 0.75
C LEU A 49 15.99 -13.34 1.51
N ALA A 50 17.04 -12.53 1.51
CA ALA A 50 17.02 -11.20 2.11
C ALA A 50 16.00 -10.28 1.42
N PHE A 51 15.98 -10.26 0.08
CA PHE A 51 14.99 -9.53 -0.70
C PHE A 51 13.56 -9.97 -0.36
N VAL A 52 13.31 -11.29 -0.32
CA VAL A 52 11.98 -11.82 0.04
C VAL A 52 11.61 -11.45 1.48
N ILE A 53 12.53 -11.50 2.44
CA ILE A 53 12.27 -11.09 3.83
C ILE A 53 11.82 -9.63 3.87
N VAL A 54 12.61 -8.71 3.28
CA VAL A 54 12.29 -7.27 3.29
C VAL A 54 10.93 -7.03 2.65
N THR A 55 10.69 -7.66 1.49
CA THR A 55 9.41 -7.55 0.79
C THR A 55 8.25 -8.09 1.62
N THR A 56 8.41 -9.26 2.24
CA THR A 56 7.36 -9.90 3.05
C THR A 56 7.05 -9.12 4.33
N LEU A 57 8.06 -8.48 4.93
CA LEU A 57 7.90 -7.63 6.11
C LEU A 57 7.26 -6.27 5.77
N GLY A 58 7.43 -5.78 4.54
CA GLY A 58 6.78 -4.56 4.05
C GLY A 58 5.35 -4.75 3.56
N VAL A 59 4.87 -5.99 3.47
CA VAL A 59 3.47 -6.29 3.12
C VAL A 59 2.60 -6.08 4.35
N GLU A 60 1.50 -5.35 4.19
CA GLU A 60 0.46 -5.13 5.18
C GLU A 60 -0.70 -6.11 5.00
N ASP A 61 -1.52 -6.33 6.03
CA ASP A 61 -2.63 -7.29 5.93
C ASP A 61 -3.64 -6.84 4.87
N VAL A 62 -3.80 -5.53 4.71
CA VAL A 62 -4.67 -4.88 3.72
C VAL A 62 -4.28 -5.21 2.27
N ASP A 63 -3.00 -5.47 2.00
CA ASP A 63 -2.49 -5.74 0.65
C ASP A 63 -3.00 -7.06 0.05
N PHE A 64 -3.62 -7.93 0.86
CA PHE A 64 -4.24 -9.17 0.42
C PHE A 64 -5.72 -9.04 0.06
N PHE A 65 -6.36 -7.93 0.41
CA PHE A 65 -7.81 -7.75 0.27
C PHE A 65 -8.19 -6.71 -0.79
N VAL A 66 -7.20 -5.98 -1.32
CA VAL A 66 -7.39 -4.95 -2.35
C VAL A 66 -6.63 -5.37 -3.61
N ASP A 67 -7.35 -5.81 -4.65
CA ASP A 67 -6.77 -6.33 -5.90
C ASP A 67 -5.89 -5.30 -6.66
N SER A 68 -6.01 -4.00 -6.36
CA SER A 68 -5.23 -2.92 -6.97
C SER A 68 -3.93 -2.58 -6.22
N ARG A 69 -3.72 -3.04 -4.98
CA ARG A 69 -2.47 -2.76 -4.25
C ARG A 69 -1.37 -3.71 -4.69
N GLN A 70 -0.21 -3.12 -4.94
CA GLN A 70 0.95 -3.80 -5.47
C GLN A 70 2.07 -3.76 -4.44
N THR A 71 2.68 -4.91 -4.18
CA THR A 71 3.91 -5.00 -3.40
C THR A 71 5.03 -4.32 -4.18
N GLN A 72 5.58 -3.23 -3.64
CA GLN A 72 6.77 -2.61 -4.21
C GLN A 72 7.99 -3.49 -3.93
N LEU A 73 8.65 -3.93 -4.99
CA LEU A 73 9.86 -4.73 -4.86
C LEU A 73 11.03 -3.83 -4.41
N PRO A 74 11.68 -4.14 -3.27
CA PRO A 74 12.85 -3.39 -2.80
C PRO A 74 13.91 -3.32 -3.89
N ILE A 75 14.60 -2.19 -4.04
CA ILE A 75 15.72 -1.99 -5.00
C ILE A 75 15.29 -1.80 -6.46
N VAL A 76 14.23 -2.46 -6.93
CA VAL A 76 13.80 -2.40 -8.34
C VAL A 76 12.71 -1.33 -8.57
N GLY A 77 11.97 -0.94 -7.53
CA GLY A 77 10.93 0.09 -7.63
C GLY A 77 9.74 -0.33 -8.51
N VAL A 78 9.68 -1.61 -8.89
CA VAL A 78 8.59 -2.17 -9.68
C VAL A 78 7.58 -2.78 -8.73
N SER A 79 6.35 -2.37 -8.93
CA SER A 79 5.19 -2.81 -8.18
C SER A 79 4.62 -4.08 -8.84
N ILE A 80 4.42 -5.15 -8.06
CA ILE A 80 3.77 -6.38 -8.53
C ILE A 80 2.58 -6.73 -7.65
N PRO A 81 1.51 -7.36 -8.19
CA PRO A 81 0.38 -7.76 -7.36
C PRO A 81 0.83 -8.64 -6.19
N THR A 82 0.44 -8.28 -4.97
CA THR A 82 0.83 -8.99 -3.74
C THR A 82 0.51 -10.48 -3.83
N PHE A 83 -0.67 -10.81 -4.34
CA PHE A 83 -1.05 -12.20 -4.60
C PHE A 83 -0.07 -12.95 -5.51
N SER A 84 0.42 -12.29 -6.57
CA SER A 84 1.40 -12.88 -7.49
C SER A 84 2.74 -13.10 -6.79
N PHE A 85 3.19 -12.15 -5.97
CA PHE A 85 4.42 -12.30 -5.19
C PHE A 85 4.37 -13.54 -4.28
N PHE A 86 3.28 -13.70 -3.52
CA PHE A 86 3.08 -14.84 -2.61
C PHE A 86 2.82 -16.19 -3.29
N ILE A 87 2.70 -16.22 -4.62
CA ILE A 87 2.67 -17.45 -5.43
C ILE A 87 4.03 -17.74 -6.05
N PHE A 88 4.65 -16.76 -6.72
CA PHE A 88 5.85 -17.00 -7.51
C PHE A 88 7.13 -17.01 -6.67
N ALA A 89 7.25 -16.13 -5.68
CA ALA A 89 8.43 -16.08 -4.83
C ALA A 89 8.66 -17.36 -3.97
N PRO A 90 7.65 -18.01 -3.35
CA PRO A 90 7.91 -19.26 -2.63
C PRO A 90 8.31 -20.40 -3.59
N VAL A 91 7.80 -20.43 -4.82
CA VAL A 91 8.17 -21.43 -5.83
C VAL A 91 9.63 -21.25 -6.26
N LEU A 92 10.02 -20.03 -6.62
CA LEU A 92 11.40 -19.73 -6.99
C LEU A 92 12.36 -19.95 -5.81
N GLY A 93 11.98 -19.54 -4.61
CA GLY A 93 12.76 -19.76 -3.38
C GLY A 93 12.98 -21.23 -3.09
N ALA A 94 11.92 -22.05 -3.17
CA ALA A 94 12.04 -23.50 -3.01
C ALA A 94 12.92 -24.13 -4.09
N ALA A 95 12.80 -23.70 -5.36
CA ALA A 95 13.62 -24.21 -6.45
C ALA A 95 15.12 -23.90 -6.25
N LEU A 96 15.46 -22.65 -5.93
CA LEU A 96 16.84 -22.22 -5.63
C LEU A 96 17.40 -22.96 -4.40
N TYR A 97 16.57 -23.13 -3.36
CA TYR A 97 16.95 -23.85 -2.16
C TYR A 97 17.23 -25.33 -2.42
N VAL A 98 16.35 -26.02 -3.15
CA VAL A 98 16.55 -27.41 -3.59
C VAL A 98 17.83 -27.51 -4.42
N TYR A 99 18.04 -26.58 -5.34
CA TYR A 99 19.24 -26.55 -6.19
C TYR A 99 20.53 -26.42 -5.38
N LEU A 100 20.55 -25.56 -4.35
CA LEU A 100 21.66 -25.48 -3.40
C LEU A 100 21.85 -26.82 -2.67
N HIS A 101 20.78 -27.44 -2.18
CA HIS A 101 20.86 -28.70 -1.44
C HIS A 101 21.34 -29.88 -2.29
N LEU A 102 21.00 -29.91 -3.58
CA LEU A 102 21.58 -30.84 -4.54
C LEU A 102 23.08 -30.58 -4.76
N HIS A 103 23.52 -29.33 -4.75
CA HIS A 103 24.94 -28.98 -4.83
C HIS A 103 25.70 -29.38 -3.57
N ILE A 104 25.13 -29.17 -2.38
CA ILE A 104 25.71 -29.61 -1.10
C ILE A 104 25.95 -31.12 -1.14
N ARG A 105 25.02 -31.91 -1.70
CA ARG A 105 25.22 -33.35 -1.88
C ARG A 105 26.41 -33.67 -2.78
N LYS A 106 26.53 -33.01 -3.94
CA LYS A 106 27.67 -33.21 -4.87
C LYS A 106 29.01 -32.86 -4.21
N VAL A 107 29.07 -31.73 -3.49
CA VAL A 107 30.27 -31.28 -2.76
C VAL A 107 30.60 -32.26 -1.64
N THR A 108 29.60 -32.72 -0.91
CA THR A 108 29.82 -33.69 0.17
C THR A 108 30.22 -35.06 -0.34
N GLU A 109 29.71 -35.51 -1.48
CA GLU A 109 30.18 -36.74 -2.11
C GLU A 109 31.64 -36.64 -2.56
N ALA A 110 32.06 -35.46 -3.02
CA ALA A 110 33.45 -35.18 -3.38
C ALA A 110 34.39 -35.05 -2.16
N LEU A 111 33.92 -34.48 -1.06
CA LEU A 111 34.71 -34.22 0.16
C LEU A 111 34.61 -35.32 1.23
N GLY A 112 33.53 -36.11 1.23
CA GLY A 112 33.20 -37.06 2.30
C GLY A 112 34.11 -38.29 2.32
N LYS A 113 34.65 -38.67 1.16
CA LYS A 113 35.65 -39.74 1.06
C LYS A 113 37.02 -39.13 0.76
N PRO A 114 38.06 -39.38 1.58
CA PRO A 114 39.40 -38.88 1.29
C PRO A 114 39.87 -39.40 -0.08
N PRO A 115 40.53 -38.57 -0.91
CA PRO A 115 40.96 -38.94 -2.26
C PRO A 115 41.92 -40.15 -2.31
N LEU A 116 42.52 -40.56 -1.17
CA LEU A 116 43.61 -41.54 -1.11
C LEU A 116 43.44 -42.65 -0.05
N GLY A 117 42.26 -42.75 0.59
CA GLY A 117 42.14 -43.49 1.85
C GLY A 117 42.83 -42.74 3.00
N PRO A 118 42.88 -43.29 4.24
CA PRO A 118 43.61 -42.66 5.34
C PRO A 118 45.12 -42.56 5.00
N PRO A 119 45.81 -41.42 5.23
CA PRO A 119 45.44 -40.23 6.04
C PRO A 119 44.94 -38.99 5.23
N PRO A 120 44.29 -37.99 5.88
CA PRO A 120 43.66 -36.83 5.22
C PRO A 120 44.61 -35.67 4.86
N LEU A 121 45.91 -35.94 4.78
CA LEU A 121 46.95 -34.97 4.44
C LEU A 121 47.36 -35.13 2.97
N LEU A 122 47.45 -34.02 2.24
CA LEU A 122 48.06 -33.94 0.92
C LEU A 122 49.39 -33.20 1.09
N ASP A 123 50.49 -33.82 0.65
CA ASP A 123 51.85 -33.26 0.77
C ASP A 123 52.23 -32.78 2.19
N GLY A 124 51.67 -33.41 3.22
CA GLY A 124 51.94 -33.09 4.63
C GLY A 124 51.08 -31.96 5.21
N THR A 125 50.22 -31.32 4.40
CA THR A 125 49.27 -30.29 4.85
C THR A 125 47.82 -30.77 4.76
N PRO A 126 46.90 -30.22 5.58
CA PRO A 126 45.49 -30.62 5.55
C PRO A 126 44.84 -30.28 4.21
N ILE A 127 43.91 -31.11 3.74
CA ILE A 127 43.26 -30.94 2.42
C ILE A 127 42.61 -29.56 2.21
N GLU A 128 42.21 -28.87 3.28
CA GLU A 128 41.66 -27.51 3.21
C GLU A 128 42.61 -26.48 2.57
N THR A 129 43.93 -26.69 2.63
CA THR A 129 44.93 -25.75 2.07
C THR A 129 45.08 -25.89 0.56
N HIS A 130 44.57 -26.97 -0.02
CA HIS A 130 44.68 -27.31 -1.43
C HIS A 130 43.39 -27.08 -2.23
N ILE A 131 42.31 -26.68 -1.56
CA ILE A 131 41.00 -26.42 -2.19
C ILE A 131 40.59 -24.96 -1.97
N LYS A 132 39.74 -24.44 -2.85
CA LYS A 132 39.20 -23.08 -2.72
C LYS A 132 38.46 -22.91 -1.38
N PRO A 133 38.69 -21.80 -0.67
CA PRO A 133 38.05 -21.55 0.61
C PRO A 133 36.55 -21.26 0.43
N TRP A 134 35.75 -21.98 1.19
CA TRP A 134 34.32 -21.74 1.34
C TRP A 134 33.83 -22.30 2.68
N LEU A 135 32.95 -21.57 3.34
CA LEU A 135 32.41 -21.88 4.66
C LEU A 135 31.82 -23.31 4.74
N LEU A 136 31.15 -23.76 3.69
CA LEU A 136 30.58 -25.11 3.63
C LEU A 136 31.66 -26.21 3.51
N ASN A 137 32.78 -25.94 2.83
CA ASN A 137 33.87 -26.93 2.71
C ASN A 137 34.46 -27.22 4.09
N ASP A 138 34.76 -26.16 4.86
CA ASP A 138 35.24 -26.26 6.24
C ASP A 138 34.21 -27.00 7.12
N PHE A 139 32.92 -26.69 6.95
CA PHE A 139 31.82 -27.34 7.67
C PHE A 139 31.74 -28.85 7.39
N VAL A 140 31.82 -29.26 6.13
CA VAL A 140 31.77 -30.68 5.71
C VAL A 140 33.00 -31.43 6.18
N LEU A 141 34.20 -30.85 6.00
CA LEU A 141 35.45 -31.48 6.41
C LEU A 141 35.55 -31.65 7.93
N ARG A 142 35.07 -30.67 8.71
CA ARG A 142 34.97 -30.79 10.18
C ARG A 142 34.06 -31.93 10.63
N GLN A 143 33.08 -32.30 9.81
CA GLN A 143 32.19 -33.40 10.15
C GLN A 143 32.93 -34.76 10.21
N ARG A 144 34.03 -34.90 9.46
CA ARG A 144 34.86 -36.12 9.36
C ARG A 144 35.71 -36.41 10.60
N ARG A 145 36.06 -35.38 11.40
CA ARG A 145 36.89 -35.49 12.62
C ARG A 145 38.22 -36.25 12.42
N ASP A 146 38.82 -36.17 11.23
CA ASP A 146 40.02 -36.91 10.86
C ASP A 146 41.29 -36.04 10.76
N GLY A 147 41.20 -34.73 11.00
CA GLY A 147 42.32 -33.80 10.91
C GLY A 147 42.47 -33.14 9.53
N ALA A 148 41.44 -33.20 8.69
CA ALA A 148 41.37 -32.54 7.39
C ALA A 148 41.33 -30.99 7.42
N VAL A 149 41.19 -30.40 8.62
CA VAL A 149 41.00 -28.95 8.85
C VAL A 149 41.89 -28.51 10.01
N SER A 150 42.52 -27.35 9.92
CA SER A 150 43.26 -26.72 11.03
C SER A 150 42.31 -26.08 12.06
N ALA A 151 42.72 -26.07 13.34
CA ALA A 151 41.96 -25.38 14.39
C ALA A 151 42.14 -23.86 14.28
N ARG A 152 41.06 -23.08 14.29
CA ARG A 152 41.08 -21.61 14.22
C ARG A 152 40.24 -21.00 15.36
N PRO A 153 40.57 -19.77 15.82
CA PRO A 153 39.69 -19.04 16.72
C PRO A 153 38.33 -18.76 16.02
N LEU A 154 37.23 -18.81 16.79
CA LEU A 154 35.83 -18.64 16.33
C LEU A 154 35.23 -19.80 15.52
N ASP A 155 35.83 -20.98 15.54
CA ASP A 155 35.35 -22.15 14.79
C ASP A 155 33.91 -22.55 15.12
N THR A 156 33.51 -22.45 16.39
CA THR A 156 32.14 -22.73 16.84
C THR A 156 31.12 -21.76 16.24
N LEU A 157 31.47 -20.47 16.14
CA LEU A 157 30.58 -19.44 15.59
C LEU A 157 30.42 -19.61 14.06
N SER A 158 31.52 -19.85 13.36
CA SER A 158 31.52 -20.18 11.93
C SER A 158 30.67 -21.43 11.64
N TRP A 159 30.78 -22.45 12.49
CA TRP A 159 29.96 -23.66 12.36
C TRP A 159 28.47 -23.38 12.55
N LEU A 160 28.09 -22.65 13.61
CA LEU A 160 26.69 -22.31 13.90
C LEU A 160 26.05 -21.45 12.80
N THR A 161 26.78 -20.43 12.32
CA THR A 161 26.31 -19.53 11.26
C THR A 161 26.10 -20.28 9.94
N THR A 162 27.04 -21.14 9.54
CA THR A 162 26.87 -22.01 8.35
C THR A 162 25.65 -22.90 8.48
N TRP A 163 25.49 -23.53 9.65
CA TRP A 163 24.40 -24.44 9.91
C TRP A 163 23.04 -23.73 9.81
N ALA A 164 22.90 -22.57 10.45
CA ALA A 164 21.69 -21.77 10.41
C ALA A 164 21.38 -21.27 8.98
N LEU A 165 22.36 -20.66 8.31
CA LEU A 165 22.14 -20.05 6.99
C LEU A 165 21.88 -21.07 5.89
N VAL A 166 22.47 -22.27 5.96
CA VAL A 166 22.30 -23.28 4.92
C VAL A 166 21.05 -24.12 5.17
N TRP A 167 20.82 -24.59 6.41
CA TRP A 167 19.73 -25.54 6.68
C TRP A 167 18.43 -24.90 7.18
N PHE A 168 18.45 -23.67 7.70
CA PHE A 168 17.26 -23.05 8.30
C PHE A 168 16.78 -21.79 7.58
N ALA A 169 17.64 -21.01 6.93
CA ALA A 169 17.23 -19.76 6.30
C ALA A 169 16.11 -19.95 5.25
N GLY A 170 16.22 -20.93 4.36
CA GLY A 170 15.20 -21.23 3.35
C GLY A 170 13.83 -21.60 3.96
N PRO A 171 13.76 -22.64 4.82
CA PRO A 171 12.53 -23.00 5.52
C PRO A 171 11.96 -21.86 6.37
N PHE A 172 12.81 -21.07 7.03
CA PHE A 172 12.37 -19.93 7.83
C PHE A 172 11.65 -18.88 6.97
N VAL A 173 12.23 -18.48 5.83
CA VAL A 173 11.61 -17.49 4.95
C VAL A 173 10.33 -18.02 4.31
N LEU A 174 10.31 -19.28 3.85
CA LEU A 174 9.09 -19.90 3.32
C LEU A 174 7.99 -20.04 4.39
N GLY A 175 8.37 -20.31 5.64
CA GLY A 175 7.46 -20.31 6.78
C GLY A 175 6.92 -18.92 7.10
N LEU A 176 7.77 -17.90 7.04
CA LEU A 176 7.36 -16.50 7.19
C LEU A 176 6.38 -16.09 6.10
N MET A 177 6.62 -16.44 4.83
CA MET A 177 5.68 -16.17 3.74
C MET A 177 4.35 -16.88 3.92
N TRP A 178 4.39 -18.15 4.35
CA TRP A 178 3.17 -18.90 4.62
C TRP A 178 2.35 -18.30 5.76
N TRP A 179 3.02 -17.91 6.86
CA TRP A 179 2.39 -17.25 8.00
C TRP A 179 1.82 -15.87 7.62
N ARG A 180 2.60 -15.06 6.90
CA ARG A 180 2.21 -13.72 6.45
C ARG A 180 1.03 -13.73 5.48
N GLY A 181 0.89 -14.79 4.67
CA GLY A 181 -0.22 -14.98 3.74
C GLY A 181 -1.49 -15.57 4.35
N TRP A 182 -1.51 -15.93 5.64
CA TRP A 182 -2.72 -16.49 6.29
C TRP A 182 -3.95 -15.58 6.29
N PRO A 183 -3.84 -14.25 6.50
CA PRO A 183 -5.01 -13.36 6.52
C PRO A 183 -5.83 -13.40 5.23
N ALA A 184 -5.21 -13.65 4.08
CA ALA A 184 -5.87 -13.67 2.78
C ALA A 184 -6.96 -14.75 2.63
N HIS A 185 -7.02 -15.74 3.53
CA HIS A 185 -7.94 -16.89 3.49
C HIS A 185 -7.99 -17.65 2.14
N ASN A 186 -6.95 -17.51 1.32
CA ASN A 186 -6.89 -18.11 -0.01
C ASN A 186 -6.27 -19.52 0.03
N LEU A 187 -7.05 -20.52 -0.38
CA LEU A 187 -6.66 -21.92 -0.34
C LEU A 187 -5.48 -22.24 -1.27
N LEU A 188 -5.48 -21.68 -2.48
CA LEU A 188 -4.46 -21.96 -3.51
C LEU A 188 -3.09 -21.41 -3.06
N MET A 189 -3.05 -20.15 -2.65
CA MET A 189 -1.83 -19.50 -2.17
C MET A 189 -1.26 -20.22 -0.93
N SER A 190 -2.13 -20.56 0.03
CA SER A 190 -1.73 -21.29 1.23
C SER A 190 -1.19 -22.69 0.91
N ALA A 191 -1.81 -23.41 -0.03
CA ALA A 191 -1.37 -24.73 -0.45
C ALA A 191 0.01 -24.67 -1.15
N ILE A 192 0.25 -23.68 -2.01
CA ILE A 192 1.53 -23.48 -2.69
C ILE A 192 2.64 -23.20 -1.68
N ASN A 193 2.43 -22.25 -0.76
CA ASN A 193 3.40 -21.91 0.27
C ASN A 193 3.72 -23.10 1.19
N ALA A 194 2.69 -23.83 1.63
CA ALA A 194 2.87 -25.05 2.43
C ALA A 194 3.68 -26.12 1.67
N LEU A 195 3.37 -26.34 0.38
CA LEU A 195 4.11 -27.29 -0.45
C LEU A 195 5.58 -26.89 -0.60
N CYS A 196 5.86 -25.62 -0.89
CA CYS A 196 7.22 -25.09 -1.00
C CYS A 196 8.01 -25.26 0.30
N LEU A 197 7.39 -24.96 1.45
CA LEU A 197 7.99 -25.18 2.76
C LEU A 197 8.30 -26.66 3.01
N MET A 198 7.37 -27.56 2.72
CA MET A 198 7.57 -29.00 2.87
C MET A 198 8.74 -29.50 2.00
N VAL A 199 8.81 -29.05 0.74
CA VAL A 199 9.89 -29.39 -0.18
C VAL A 199 11.24 -28.90 0.36
N ALA A 200 11.30 -27.68 0.90
CA ALA A 200 12.51 -27.12 1.48
C ALA A 200 12.97 -27.95 2.69
N ILE A 201 12.08 -28.22 3.65
CA ILE A 201 12.39 -29.02 4.85
C ILE A 201 12.88 -30.42 4.46
N TYR A 202 12.24 -31.04 3.47
CA TYR A 202 12.65 -32.35 2.94
C TYR A 202 14.06 -32.30 2.30
N ALA A 203 14.36 -31.27 1.51
CA ALA A 203 15.69 -31.06 0.94
C ALA A 203 16.76 -30.82 2.01
N SER A 204 16.45 -30.08 3.08
CA SER A 204 17.30 -29.90 4.27
C SER A 204 17.59 -31.23 4.96
N ALA A 205 16.56 -32.06 5.15
CA ALA A 205 16.66 -33.39 5.74
C ALA A 205 17.62 -34.29 4.95
N LEU A 206 17.38 -34.38 3.64
CA LEU A 206 18.10 -35.27 2.75
C LEU A 206 19.57 -34.88 2.64
N SER A 207 19.87 -33.58 2.46
CA SER A 207 21.25 -33.12 2.37
C SER A 207 22.00 -33.35 3.70
N TRP A 208 21.34 -33.09 4.83
CA TRP A 208 21.93 -33.27 6.16
C TRP A 208 22.26 -34.73 6.46
N THR A 209 21.29 -35.61 6.23
CA THR A 209 21.43 -37.06 6.47
C THR A 209 22.54 -37.65 5.62
N LYS A 210 22.54 -37.32 4.32
CA LYS A 210 23.56 -37.75 3.37
C LYS A 210 24.95 -37.24 3.76
N MET A 211 25.08 -35.95 4.10
CA MET A 211 26.37 -35.38 4.49
C MET A 211 26.96 -36.05 5.73
N ARG A 212 26.13 -36.34 6.74
CA ARG A 212 26.58 -37.06 7.94
C ARG A 212 27.00 -38.49 7.64
N SER A 213 26.27 -39.18 6.76
CA SER A 213 26.61 -40.53 6.30
C SER A 213 27.96 -40.55 5.57
N ASP A 214 28.16 -39.64 4.63
CA ASP A 214 29.38 -39.59 3.82
C ASP A 214 30.60 -39.16 4.66
N ALA A 215 30.40 -38.38 5.73
CA ALA A 215 31.43 -38.06 6.73
C ALA A 215 31.72 -39.19 7.74
N GLY A 216 31.23 -40.41 7.50
CA GLY A 216 31.57 -41.61 8.30
C GLY A 216 30.85 -41.70 9.66
N ARG A 217 29.83 -40.88 9.93
CA ARG A 217 29.05 -40.97 11.17
C ARG A 217 27.87 -41.93 10.98
N ARG A 218 27.83 -43.04 11.74
CA ARG A 218 26.68 -43.95 11.79
C ARG A 218 25.43 -43.17 12.21
N MET A 219 24.34 -43.30 11.46
CA MET A 219 23.02 -42.84 11.88
C MET A 219 22.29 -43.93 12.64
N THR A 220 21.75 -43.61 13.81
CA THR A 220 20.44 -44.15 14.21
C THR A 220 19.40 -43.57 13.24
N PRO A 221 18.59 -44.38 12.56
CA PRO A 221 17.59 -43.89 11.62
C PRO A 221 16.65 -42.90 12.29
N GLY A 222 16.25 -41.88 11.54
CA GLY A 222 15.39 -40.80 11.98
C GLY A 222 14.15 -41.28 12.70
N VAL A 223 14.07 -40.95 13.99
CA VAL A 223 12.84 -40.78 14.77
C VAL A 223 12.69 -39.31 15.20
N ILE A 224 13.68 -38.45 14.93
CA ILE A 224 13.55 -37.01 15.20
C ILE A 224 13.15 -36.26 13.92
N PHE A 225 13.67 -36.68 12.76
CA PHE A 225 13.43 -35.97 11.49
C PHE A 225 12.19 -36.45 10.73
N THR A 226 11.92 -37.75 10.72
CA THR A 226 10.65 -38.31 10.22
C THR A 226 9.47 -37.90 11.10
N SER A 227 9.67 -37.71 12.40
CA SER A 227 8.63 -37.20 13.31
C SER A 227 8.39 -35.71 13.17
N ALA A 228 9.43 -34.90 12.89
CA ALA A 228 9.26 -33.50 12.54
C ALA A 228 8.57 -33.34 11.18
N VAL A 229 8.94 -34.16 10.19
CA VAL A 229 8.29 -34.18 8.87
C VAL A 229 6.86 -34.74 8.95
N CYS A 230 6.58 -35.78 9.74
CA CYS A 230 5.22 -36.25 10.01
C CYS A 230 4.40 -35.23 10.81
N GLY A 231 5.00 -34.52 11.77
CA GLY A 231 4.35 -33.42 12.49
C GLY A 231 3.98 -32.27 11.56
N LEU A 232 4.87 -31.93 10.61
CA LEU A 232 4.64 -30.91 9.57
C LEU A 232 3.79 -31.39 8.39
N LEU A 233 3.63 -32.70 8.17
CA LEU A 233 2.69 -33.29 7.19
C LEU A 233 1.28 -33.43 7.80
N CYS A 234 1.20 -33.67 9.12
CA CYS A 234 -0.07 -33.70 9.82
C CYS A 234 -0.64 -32.30 10.03
N LEU A 235 0.16 -31.24 10.17
CA LEU A 235 -0.38 -29.90 10.37
C LEU A 235 -1.24 -29.41 9.18
N PRO A 236 -0.84 -29.54 7.89
CA PRO A 236 -1.68 -29.13 6.76
C PRO A 236 -2.86 -30.07 6.49
N VAL A 237 -2.72 -31.38 6.71
CA VAL A 237 -3.81 -32.36 6.47
C VAL A 237 -4.81 -32.40 7.65
N ALA A 238 -4.32 -32.32 8.88
CA ALA A 238 -5.15 -32.11 10.06
C ALA A 238 -5.79 -30.73 10.04
N TRP A 239 -5.18 -29.71 9.40
CA TRP A 239 -5.81 -28.40 9.20
C TRP A 239 -6.73 -28.35 7.98
N LEU A 240 -6.51 -29.11 6.90
CA LEU A 240 -7.51 -29.26 5.82
C LEU A 240 -8.76 -30.01 6.30
N THR A 241 -8.58 -30.93 7.26
CA THR A 241 -9.71 -31.61 7.93
C THR A 241 -10.28 -30.81 9.11
N ALA A 242 -9.48 -30.00 9.81
CA ALA A 242 -9.93 -29.15 10.93
C ALA A 242 -10.33 -27.72 10.56
N ALA A 243 -9.98 -27.20 9.39
CA ALA A 243 -10.60 -25.99 8.82
C ALA A 243 -12.06 -26.27 8.44
N ASN A 244 -12.41 -27.54 8.24
CA ASN A 244 -13.79 -28.02 8.07
C ASN A 244 -14.45 -28.48 9.38
N SER A 245 -13.72 -28.54 10.51
CA SER A 245 -14.28 -28.92 11.81
C SER A 245 -13.82 -27.95 12.90
N LYS A 246 -14.77 -27.14 13.40
CA LYS A 246 -14.76 -26.12 14.49
C LYS A 246 -13.65 -26.06 15.57
N GLY A 247 -12.74 -27.03 15.73
CA GLY A 247 -11.87 -27.19 16.89
C GLY A 247 -10.54 -26.43 16.93
N ILE A 248 -10.04 -25.80 15.86
CA ILE A 248 -8.76 -25.04 15.93
C ILE A 248 -8.95 -23.56 16.31
N ALA A 249 -10.18 -23.03 16.23
CA ALA A 249 -10.50 -21.76 16.86
C ALA A 249 -10.22 -21.77 18.37
N GLU A 250 -10.24 -22.94 19.02
CA GLU A 250 -10.05 -23.09 20.46
C GLU A 250 -8.57 -23.19 20.91
N TRP A 251 -7.63 -23.59 20.04
CA TRP A 251 -6.23 -23.86 20.46
C TRP A 251 -5.28 -22.67 20.32
N VAL A 252 -5.54 -21.74 19.38
CA VAL A 252 -4.72 -20.51 19.22
C VAL A 252 -5.16 -19.38 20.20
N ILE A 253 -6.23 -19.60 20.98
CA ILE A 253 -6.75 -18.65 21.98
C ILE A 253 -5.93 -18.65 23.30
N ALA A 254 -4.96 -19.54 23.49
CA ALA A 254 -4.30 -19.73 24.78
C ALA A 254 -3.00 -18.91 24.98
N TYR A 255 -3.07 -17.57 24.96
CA TYR A 255 -2.09 -16.74 25.68
C TYR A 255 -2.60 -15.30 25.93
N ASP A 256 -3.66 -15.16 26.72
CA ASP A 256 -3.68 -14.34 27.94
C ASP A 256 -5.05 -14.51 28.63
N LYS A 257 -5.06 -14.86 29.92
CA LYS A 257 -6.29 -15.13 30.68
C LYS A 257 -6.72 -13.85 31.40
N SER A 258 -7.80 -13.22 30.96
CA SER A 258 -8.56 -12.31 31.83
C SER A 258 -9.38 -13.13 32.85
N ALA A 259 -9.67 -12.49 33.99
CA ALA A 259 -10.07 -13.13 35.24
C ALA A 259 -11.49 -13.75 35.30
N ASP A 260 -12.26 -13.83 34.19
CA ASP A 260 -13.65 -14.33 34.20
C ASP A 260 -13.90 -15.66 33.48
N GLY A 261 -12.92 -16.20 32.75
CA GLY A 261 -13.00 -17.56 32.20
C GLY A 261 -13.94 -17.77 31.00
N SER A 262 -14.38 -16.73 30.29
CA SER A 262 -15.16 -16.87 29.05
C SER A 262 -14.31 -16.80 27.76
N THR A 263 -14.53 -17.71 26.82
CA THR A 263 -13.85 -17.78 25.52
C THR A 263 -14.54 -16.88 24.49
N ARG A 264 -13.85 -15.82 24.03
CA ARG A 264 -14.34 -14.90 22.98
C ARG A 264 -13.55 -15.04 21.66
N THR A 265 -14.28 -15.05 20.54
CA THR A 265 -13.83 -15.06 19.14
C THR A 265 -13.13 -13.75 18.74
N TRP A 266 -12.44 -13.73 17.59
CA TRP A 266 -11.73 -12.54 17.09
C TRP A 266 -12.68 -11.36 16.77
N ALA A 267 -13.91 -11.64 16.31
CA ALA A 267 -14.97 -10.65 16.15
C ALA A 267 -15.39 -10.01 17.49
N GLU A 268 -15.50 -10.80 18.56
CA GLU A 268 -15.78 -10.31 19.91
C GLU A 268 -14.58 -9.56 20.54
N ARG A 269 -13.36 -9.74 19.99
CA ARG A 269 -12.16 -8.95 20.37
C ARG A 269 -12.04 -7.64 19.61
N GLN A 270 -12.52 -7.56 18.38
CA GLN A 270 -12.60 -6.29 17.65
C GLN A 270 -13.62 -5.37 18.32
N GLU A 271 -14.76 -5.92 18.76
CA GLU A 271 -15.67 -5.24 19.69
C GLU A 271 -14.99 -4.90 21.04
N ALA A 272 -14.09 -5.73 21.57
CA ALA A 272 -13.38 -5.45 22.83
C ALA A 272 -12.26 -4.40 22.70
N TRP A 273 -11.62 -4.32 21.53
CA TRP A 273 -10.59 -3.34 21.21
C TRP A 273 -11.21 -1.95 20.99
N VAL A 274 -12.39 -1.89 20.36
CA VAL A 274 -13.23 -0.69 20.29
C VAL A 274 -13.79 -0.31 21.68
N ARG A 275 -14.24 -1.29 22.50
CA ARG A 275 -14.65 -1.06 23.91
C ARG A 275 -13.53 -0.48 24.80
N ASN A 276 -12.26 -0.78 24.52
CA ASN A 276 -11.12 -0.37 25.36
C ASN A 276 -10.59 1.05 25.07
N LYS A 277 -11.14 1.78 24.09
CA LYS A 277 -10.69 3.14 23.75
C LYS A 277 -11.59 4.26 24.28
N SER A 278 -12.68 3.95 24.99
CA SER A 278 -13.57 4.98 25.58
C SER A 278 -14.14 4.55 26.93
N ASP A 279 -13.58 5.09 28.02
CA ASP A 279 -14.18 5.07 29.35
C ASP A 279 -15.44 5.96 29.37
N ASP A 280 -16.62 5.38 29.16
CA ASP A 280 -17.91 6.03 29.47
C ASP A 280 -18.90 5.01 30.09
N PRO A 281 -19.40 5.20 31.33
CA PRO A 281 -20.13 4.17 32.08
C PRO A 281 -21.62 3.97 31.72
N GLU A 282 -22.22 4.74 30.80
CA GLU A 282 -23.70 4.77 30.63
C GLU A 282 -24.31 3.93 29.49
N ARG A 283 -23.70 2.81 29.07
CA ARG A 283 -24.30 1.96 28.00
C ARG A 283 -24.64 0.55 28.47
N THR A 284 -25.92 0.31 28.78
CA THR A 284 -26.50 -1.04 28.85
C THR A 284 -27.77 -1.13 28.00
N ILE A 285 -27.91 -2.26 27.26
CA ILE A 285 -29.04 -2.77 26.47
C ILE A 285 -28.94 -2.47 24.94
N TYR A 286 -28.93 -3.54 24.12
CA TYR A 286 -28.73 -3.53 22.65
C TYR A 286 -29.99 -4.04 21.91
N ASP A 287 -30.37 -3.38 20.81
CA ASP A 287 -31.21 -3.92 19.73
C ASP A 287 -30.50 -3.72 18.37
N LYS A 288 -30.48 -4.75 17.50
CA LYS A 288 -29.71 -4.77 16.23
C LYS A 288 -30.57 -4.38 15.04
N ILE A 289 -30.14 -3.40 14.26
CA ILE A 289 -30.75 -3.04 12.95
C ILE A 289 -29.82 -3.49 11.81
N ARG A 290 -30.36 -4.26 10.86
CA ARG A 290 -29.66 -4.76 9.66
C ARG A 290 -30.16 -4.02 8.41
N ILE A 291 -29.33 -3.17 7.80
CA ILE A 291 -29.46 -2.71 6.40
C ILE A 291 -28.63 -3.66 5.51
N TRP A 292 -29.01 -3.82 4.24
CA TRP A 292 -28.51 -4.90 3.38
C TRP A 292 -27.23 -4.52 2.61
N SER A 293 -26.30 -5.47 2.44
CA SER A 293 -25.21 -5.41 1.44
C SER A 293 -25.74 -5.88 0.08
N TRP A 294 -25.42 -5.13 -0.97
CA TRP A 294 -26.12 -5.25 -2.25
C TRP A 294 -25.52 -6.31 -3.17
N ASP A 295 -24.25 -6.70 -3.00
CA ASP A 295 -23.57 -7.58 -3.96
C ASP A 295 -23.19 -8.99 -3.48
N ASN A 296 -23.00 -9.28 -2.18
CA ASN A 296 -22.33 -10.54 -1.79
C ASN A 296 -22.96 -11.38 -0.67
N GLY A 297 -24.26 -11.26 -0.40
CA GLY A 297 -24.98 -12.20 0.47
C GLY A 297 -24.52 -12.23 1.94
N THR A 298 -23.69 -11.28 2.37
CA THR A 298 -23.34 -11.07 3.78
C THR A 298 -24.23 -9.98 4.38
N GLU A 299 -24.93 -10.32 5.46
CA GLU A 299 -25.52 -9.32 6.35
C GLU A 299 -24.38 -8.53 7.01
N LEU A 300 -24.23 -7.25 6.67
CA LEU A 300 -23.20 -6.38 7.25
C LEU A 300 -23.76 -5.00 7.59
N LEU A 301 -24.87 -4.98 8.30
CA LEU A 301 -25.12 -3.85 9.18
C LEU A 301 -25.23 -4.37 10.60
N GLN A 302 -24.21 -4.05 11.37
CA GLN A 302 -24.28 -4.03 12.81
C GLN A 302 -24.26 -2.57 13.22
N LEU A 303 -25.45 -2.11 13.56
CA LEU A 303 -25.66 -0.82 14.16
C LEU A 303 -25.51 -0.99 15.68
N ASP A 304 -24.28 -0.84 16.15
CA ASP A 304 -24.01 -0.79 17.59
C ASP A 304 -24.39 0.60 18.11
N SER A 305 -25.62 0.71 18.60
CA SER A 305 -26.19 1.92 19.21
C SER A 305 -26.37 3.13 18.28
N PRO A 306 -27.34 3.06 17.35
CA PRO A 306 -27.99 4.26 16.84
C PRO A 306 -29.38 4.42 17.49
N ASP A 307 -29.71 5.63 17.93
CA ASP A 307 -31.11 5.96 18.21
C ASP A 307 -31.86 6.09 16.87
N LEU A 308 -32.26 4.93 16.35
CA LEU A 308 -33.16 4.80 15.20
C LEU A 308 -34.61 4.61 15.65
N SER A 309 -34.92 4.82 16.94
CA SER A 309 -36.23 4.53 17.53
C SER A 309 -37.37 5.33 16.89
N GLU A 310 -37.06 6.47 16.29
CA GLU A 310 -38.00 7.32 15.55
C GLU A 310 -37.81 7.29 14.03
N ALA A 311 -36.95 6.40 13.50
CA ALA A 311 -36.68 6.34 12.07
C ALA A 311 -37.71 5.43 11.37
N PRO A 312 -38.47 5.94 10.38
CA PRO A 312 -39.05 5.08 9.37
C PRO A 312 -37.91 4.60 8.47
N LEU A 313 -37.05 3.72 8.99
CA LEU A 313 -36.33 2.78 8.13
C LEU A 313 -37.40 2.14 7.29
N SER A 314 -37.27 2.16 5.96
CA SER A 314 -38.23 1.56 5.04
C SER A 314 -38.66 0.20 5.61
N VAL A 315 -39.86 0.14 6.19
CA VAL A 315 -40.29 -1.03 6.94
C VAL A 315 -40.49 -2.11 5.90
N LEU A 316 -39.50 -2.99 5.79
CA LEU A 316 -39.66 -4.23 5.06
C LEU A 316 -40.94 -4.85 5.60
N PRO A 317 -41.90 -5.22 4.72
CA PRO A 317 -43.00 -6.05 5.15
C PRO A 317 -42.42 -7.21 5.97
N PRO A 318 -43.02 -7.62 7.10
CA PRO A 318 -42.44 -8.61 8.03
C PRO A 318 -41.95 -9.89 7.32
N GLU A 319 -42.56 -10.22 6.19
CA GLU A 319 -42.16 -11.29 5.28
C GLU A 319 -40.77 -11.20 4.61
N HIS A 320 -40.11 -10.04 4.60
CA HIS A 320 -38.82 -9.79 3.94
C HIS A 320 -37.69 -9.42 4.91
N ALA A 321 -37.91 -9.56 6.23
CA ALA A 321 -36.93 -9.19 7.26
C ALA A 321 -35.69 -10.11 7.34
N ASP A 322 -35.75 -11.32 6.78
CA ASP A 322 -34.65 -12.30 6.79
C ASP A 322 -34.39 -12.90 5.39
N LEU A 323 -33.12 -12.99 4.98
CA LEU A 323 -32.70 -13.39 3.62
C LEU A 323 -33.11 -14.81 3.30
N ASN A 324 -32.87 -15.71 4.25
CA ASN A 324 -33.16 -17.12 4.07
C ASN A 324 -34.67 -17.35 4.00
N THR A 325 -35.44 -16.62 4.80
CA THR A 325 -36.90 -16.62 4.80
C THR A 325 -37.48 -16.05 3.50
N ALA A 326 -36.96 -14.93 3.01
CA ALA A 326 -37.38 -14.33 1.75
C ALA A 326 -37.06 -15.24 0.55
N ARG A 327 -35.83 -15.80 0.52
CA ARG A 327 -35.40 -16.76 -0.51
C ARG A 327 -36.24 -18.02 -0.48
N HIS A 328 -36.48 -18.57 0.71
CA HIS A 328 -37.32 -19.75 0.90
C HIS A 328 -38.75 -19.51 0.40
N ARG A 329 -39.36 -18.40 0.79
CA ARG A 329 -40.72 -18.07 0.39
C ARG A 329 -40.84 -17.84 -1.12
N TYR A 330 -39.91 -17.09 -1.71
CA TYR A 330 -39.88 -16.90 -3.16
C TYR A 330 -39.68 -18.23 -3.87
N ARG A 331 -38.83 -19.12 -3.33
CA ARG A 331 -38.64 -20.47 -3.86
C ARG A 331 -39.94 -21.25 -3.88
N VAL A 332 -40.72 -21.27 -2.80
CA VAL A 332 -42.03 -21.95 -2.77
C VAL A 332 -42.97 -21.45 -3.87
N GLN A 333 -43.06 -20.12 -4.07
CA GLN A 333 -43.88 -19.53 -5.13
C GLN A 333 -43.35 -19.85 -6.52
N TRP A 334 -42.02 -19.81 -6.70
CA TRP A 334 -41.35 -20.18 -7.93
C TRP A 334 -41.60 -21.65 -8.27
N CYS A 335 -41.49 -22.58 -7.32
CA CYS A 335 -41.79 -24.01 -7.52
C CYS A 335 -43.21 -24.23 -8.05
N GLN A 336 -44.20 -23.53 -7.48
CA GLN A 336 -45.58 -23.62 -7.91
C GLN A 336 -45.77 -23.14 -9.37
N ARG A 337 -45.05 -22.11 -9.80
CA ARG A 337 -45.08 -21.62 -11.20
C ARG A 337 -44.58 -22.66 -12.21
N TYR A 338 -43.66 -23.53 -11.80
CA TYR A 338 -43.12 -24.62 -12.62
C TYR A 338 -43.88 -25.95 -12.42
N GLY A 339 -45.00 -25.95 -11.69
CA GLY A 339 -45.79 -27.15 -11.42
C GLY A 339 -45.11 -28.17 -10.52
N LEU A 340 -44.14 -27.73 -9.69
CA LEU A 340 -43.39 -28.57 -8.76
C LEU A 340 -43.90 -28.42 -7.33
N THR A 341 -43.83 -29.49 -6.54
CA THR A 341 -44.15 -29.42 -5.11
C THR A 341 -42.94 -28.93 -4.30
N PRO A 342 -43.15 -28.31 -3.12
CA PRO A 342 -42.05 -27.83 -2.27
C PRO A 342 -41.04 -28.93 -1.88
N GLU A 343 -41.50 -30.18 -1.77
CA GLU A 343 -40.68 -31.34 -1.38
C GLU A 343 -39.67 -31.72 -2.47
N VAL A 344 -40.03 -31.56 -3.74
CA VAL A 344 -39.19 -31.89 -4.91
C VAL A 344 -38.26 -30.72 -5.28
N CYS A 345 -38.79 -29.50 -5.11
CA CYS A 345 -38.13 -28.27 -5.51
C CYS A 345 -37.09 -27.78 -4.47
N GLY A 346 -37.12 -28.30 -3.25
CA GLY A 346 -36.22 -27.96 -2.16
C GLY A 346 -36.61 -26.66 -1.48
N GLY A 347 -36.59 -26.63 -0.14
CA GLY A 347 -36.97 -25.45 0.60
C GLY A 347 -36.83 -25.53 2.12
N ASN A 348 -36.83 -26.69 2.76
CA ASN A 348 -36.98 -26.71 4.22
C ASN A 348 -35.73 -26.15 4.96
N PRO A 349 -35.84 -25.09 5.81
CA PRO A 349 -34.70 -24.54 6.54
C PRO A 349 -34.31 -25.34 7.80
N VAL A 350 -35.03 -26.42 8.13
CA VAL A 350 -34.89 -27.10 9.42
C VAL A 350 -33.96 -28.31 9.28
N ASN A 351 -32.73 -28.14 9.75
CA ASN A 351 -31.68 -29.15 9.98
C ASN A 351 -31.05 -29.77 8.70
N SER A 352 -29.86 -29.26 8.36
CA SER A 352 -29.08 -29.57 7.15
C SER A 352 -28.46 -30.97 7.09
N ASP A 353 -28.67 -31.84 8.08
CA ASP A 353 -27.97 -33.13 8.12
C ASP A 353 -28.79 -34.29 7.54
N ASP A 354 -30.10 -34.11 7.30
CA ASP A 354 -31.01 -35.18 6.85
C ASP A 354 -31.80 -34.84 5.55
N THR A 355 -31.68 -33.61 5.04
CA THR A 355 -32.52 -33.11 3.93
C THR A 355 -32.02 -33.53 2.54
N THR A 356 -30.73 -33.83 2.37
CA THR A 356 -30.14 -34.17 1.05
C THR A 356 -30.64 -35.51 0.53
N ASN A 357 -30.83 -36.50 1.40
CA ASN A 357 -31.32 -37.82 1.02
C ASN A 357 -32.82 -37.80 0.69
N ALA A 358 -33.64 -37.10 1.49
CA ALA A 358 -35.08 -36.99 1.27
C ALA A 358 -35.41 -36.18 0.00
N LEU A 359 -34.71 -35.07 -0.24
CA LEU A 359 -34.87 -34.25 -1.45
C LEU A 359 -34.47 -35.03 -2.71
N TRP A 360 -33.34 -35.75 -2.65
CA TRP A 360 -32.90 -36.58 -3.76
C TRP A 360 -33.91 -37.69 -4.08
N GLN A 361 -34.44 -38.38 -3.06
CA GLN A 361 -35.48 -39.40 -3.24
C GLN A 361 -36.76 -38.81 -3.84
N ALA A 362 -37.24 -37.67 -3.34
CA ALA A 362 -38.43 -36.99 -3.87
C ALA A 362 -38.27 -36.62 -5.35
N ARG A 363 -37.09 -36.13 -5.76
CA ARG A 363 -36.77 -35.84 -7.16
C ARG A 363 -36.78 -37.10 -8.03
N GLN A 364 -36.21 -38.21 -7.56
CA GLN A 364 -36.20 -39.48 -8.29
C GLN A 364 -37.61 -40.04 -8.51
N THR A 365 -38.46 -40.03 -7.46
CA THR A 365 -39.85 -40.47 -7.57
C THR A 365 -40.63 -39.62 -8.57
N TRP A 366 -40.51 -38.30 -8.49
CA TRP A 366 -41.18 -37.39 -9.42
C TRP A 366 -40.76 -37.60 -10.88
N CYS A 367 -39.48 -37.84 -11.13
CA CYS A 367 -38.97 -38.15 -12.47
C CYS A 367 -39.50 -39.48 -13.02
N ALA A 368 -39.61 -40.50 -12.15
CA ALA A 368 -40.18 -41.79 -12.53
C ALA A 368 -41.67 -41.68 -12.90
N GLU A 369 -42.43 -40.87 -12.18
CA GLU A 369 -43.86 -40.63 -12.43
C GLU A 369 -44.12 -39.79 -13.70
N THR A 370 -43.21 -38.87 -14.02
CA THR A 370 -43.32 -37.98 -15.19
C THR A 370 -42.67 -38.53 -16.45
N GLY A 371 -41.99 -39.68 -16.38
CA GLY A 371 -41.30 -40.30 -17.50
C GLY A 371 -40.01 -39.58 -17.93
N LEU A 372 -39.41 -38.80 -17.03
CA LEU A 372 -38.20 -38.02 -17.31
C LEU A 372 -36.94 -38.88 -17.13
N THR A 373 -36.18 -39.11 -18.21
CA THR A 373 -35.05 -40.05 -18.20
C THR A 373 -33.76 -39.49 -17.62
N ASP A 374 -33.58 -38.17 -17.62
CA ASP A 374 -32.39 -37.50 -17.08
C ASP A 374 -32.76 -36.50 -15.98
N CYS A 375 -33.09 -37.06 -14.83
CA CYS A 375 -33.55 -36.31 -13.65
C CYS A 375 -32.48 -35.35 -13.10
N GLY A 376 -31.20 -35.74 -13.21
CA GLY A 376 -30.08 -34.98 -12.67
C GLY A 376 -29.85 -33.66 -13.40
N THR A 377 -29.78 -33.70 -14.73
CA THR A 377 -29.60 -32.48 -15.54
C THR A 377 -30.81 -31.56 -15.48
N TYR A 378 -32.03 -32.10 -15.45
CA TYR A 378 -33.24 -31.29 -15.32
C TYR A 378 -33.25 -30.45 -14.06
N PHE A 379 -33.06 -31.07 -12.89
CA PHE A 379 -33.05 -30.33 -11.62
C PHE A 379 -31.81 -29.46 -11.44
N ALA A 380 -30.66 -29.84 -12.02
CA ALA A 380 -29.48 -28.97 -12.02
C ALA A 380 -29.72 -27.70 -12.85
N ALA A 381 -30.31 -27.81 -14.04
CA ALA A 381 -30.66 -26.66 -14.86
C ALA A 381 -31.72 -25.77 -14.19
N LEU A 382 -32.71 -26.37 -13.54
CA LEU A 382 -33.74 -25.66 -12.80
C LEU A 382 -33.17 -24.90 -11.58
N GLU A 383 -32.22 -25.52 -10.86
CA GLU A 383 -31.51 -24.89 -9.74
C GLU A 383 -30.62 -23.73 -10.21
N ASP A 384 -29.96 -23.89 -11.35
CA ASP A 384 -29.17 -22.86 -11.99
C ASP A 384 -30.04 -21.65 -12.38
N ASP A 385 -31.21 -21.93 -12.94
CA ASP A 385 -32.19 -20.92 -13.35
C ASP A 385 -32.71 -20.12 -12.13
N PHE A 386 -33.03 -20.80 -11.04
CA PHE A 386 -33.41 -20.15 -9.79
C PHE A 386 -32.29 -19.28 -9.23
N THR A 387 -31.09 -19.85 -9.08
CA THR A 387 -29.98 -19.24 -8.35
C THR A 387 -29.35 -18.09 -9.12
N LYS A 388 -29.18 -18.24 -10.44
CA LYS A 388 -28.48 -17.25 -11.27
C LYS A 388 -29.39 -16.24 -11.95
N ARG A 389 -30.67 -16.56 -12.18
CA ARG A 389 -31.58 -15.69 -12.93
C ARG A 389 -32.75 -15.18 -12.09
N GLU A 390 -33.61 -16.09 -11.63
CA GLU A 390 -34.91 -15.72 -11.08
C GLU A 390 -34.83 -15.08 -9.69
N TRP A 391 -34.03 -15.64 -8.78
CA TRP A 391 -33.87 -15.09 -7.42
C TRP A 391 -33.15 -13.74 -7.42
N PRO A 392 -32.02 -13.55 -8.13
CA PRO A 392 -31.40 -12.23 -8.27
C PRO A 392 -32.34 -11.20 -8.88
N ALA A 393 -33.06 -11.53 -9.96
CA ALA A 393 -33.98 -10.60 -10.62
C ALA A 393 -35.14 -10.17 -9.71
N TYR A 394 -35.75 -11.11 -8.98
CA TYR A 394 -36.78 -10.80 -8.01
C TYR A 394 -36.24 -9.93 -6.87
N ARG A 395 -35.07 -10.29 -6.30
CA ARG A 395 -34.43 -9.50 -5.24
C ARG A 395 -34.19 -8.07 -5.71
N SER A 396 -33.59 -7.87 -6.88
CA SER A 396 -33.36 -6.55 -7.45
C SER A 396 -34.67 -5.78 -7.67
N SER A 397 -35.76 -6.44 -8.06
CA SER A 397 -37.07 -5.79 -8.24
C SER A 397 -37.72 -5.33 -6.92
N VAL A 398 -37.62 -6.14 -5.87
CA VAL A 398 -38.13 -5.80 -4.53
C VAL A 398 -37.31 -4.67 -3.93
N VAL A 399 -36.00 -4.75 -4.09
CA VAL A 399 -35.06 -3.73 -3.61
C VAL A 399 -35.26 -2.40 -4.35
N ALA A 400 -35.53 -2.40 -5.66
CA ALA A 400 -35.86 -1.19 -6.40
C ALA A 400 -37.19 -0.55 -5.97
N TYR A 401 -38.11 -1.34 -5.41
CA TYR A 401 -39.40 -0.88 -4.90
C TYR A 401 -39.29 -0.28 -3.48
N ILE A 402 -38.33 -0.74 -2.69
CA ILE A 402 -38.06 -0.23 -1.34
C ILE A 402 -37.12 0.99 -1.51
N GLY A 403 -37.66 2.20 -1.36
CA GLY A 403 -36.86 3.43 -1.44
C GLY A 403 -35.65 3.40 -0.49
N LYS A 404 -34.55 4.06 -0.89
CA LYS A 404 -33.36 4.20 -0.05
C LYS A 404 -33.75 4.82 1.31
N PRO A 405 -33.19 4.34 2.44
CA PRO A 405 -33.55 4.85 3.75
C PRO A 405 -33.16 6.33 3.89
N ASN A 406 -33.95 7.10 4.62
CA ASN A 406 -33.54 8.42 5.08
C ASN A 406 -32.89 8.30 6.47
N LEU A 407 -31.60 8.62 6.54
CA LEU A 407 -30.76 8.58 7.74
C LEU A 407 -30.32 9.98 8.19
N SER A 408 -30.95 11.04 7.66
CA SER A 408 -30.70 12.43 8.06
C SER A 408 -30.91 12.64 9.56
N GLY A 409 -29.97 13.37 10.18
CA GLY A 409 -29.98 13.68 11.60
C GLY A 409 -29.82 12.48 12.55
N LYS A 410 -29.60 11.26 12.04
CA LYS A 410 -29.54 10.05 12.87
C LYS A 410 -28.17 9.89 13.52
N ASP A 411 -28.18 9.36 14.74
CA ASP A 411 -26.97 8.95 15.42
C ASP A 411 -26.52 7.60 14.86
N LEU A 412 -25.37 7.55 14.21
CA LEU A 412 -24.76 6.38 13.59
C LEU A 412 -23.29 6.25 14.02
N ARG A 413 -22.96 6.73 15.23
CA ARG A 413 -21.60 6.69 15.77
C ARG A 413 -21.06 5.28 15.79
N ALA A 414 -19.85 5.10 15.29
CA ALA A 414 -19.18 3.80 15.19
C ALA A 414 -20.01 2.74 14.44
N ALA A 415 -20.94 3.15 13.58
CA ALA A 415 -21.70 2.23 12.76
C ALA A 415 -20.75 1.47 11.81
N ILE A 416 -20.97 0.15 11.69
CA ILE A 416 -20.24 -0.69 10.75
C ILE A 416 -21.05 -0.75 9.45
N LEU A 417 -20.56 -0.03 8.44
CA LEU A 417 -21.16 0.21 7.13
C LEU A 417 -20.19 -0.12 5.97
N ASN A 418 -19.14 -0.89 6.25
CA ASN A 418 -18.12 -1.27 5.28
C ASN A 418 -18.71 -2.06 4.11
N ASN A 419 -18.34 -1.68 2.88
CA ASN A 419 -18.85 -2.25 1.63
C ASN A 419 -20.38 -2.18 1.48
N ALA A 420 -21.07 -1.33 2.24
CA ALA A 420 -22.49 -1.12 2.10
C ALA A 420 -22.79 -0.31 0.83
N ASP A 421 -23.90 -0.62 0.15
CA ASP A 421 -24.42 0.27 -0.88
C ASP A 421 -25.41 1.26 -0.26
N LEU A 422 -24.88 2.47 -0.09
CA LEU A 422 -25.47 3.67 0.46
C LEU A 422 -25.64 4.74 -0.63
N SER A 423 -25.62 4.34 -1.90
CA SER A 423 -25.77 5.26 -3.03
C SER A 423 -27.10 6.00 -2.94
N GLY A 424 -27.06 7.33 -3.09
CA GLY A 424 -28.23 8.20 -2.99
C GLY A 424 -28.92 8.25 -1.63
N VAL A 425 -28.33 7.66 -0.57
CA VAL A 425 -28.88 7.73 0.79
C VAL A 425 -28.73 9.15 1.34
N ASP A 426 -29.74 9.60 2.09
CA ASP A 426 -29.70 10.88 2.79
C ASP A 426 -29.16 10.70 4.21
N PHE A 427 -27.96 11.21 4.47
CA PHE A 427 -27.28 11.32 5.75
C PHE A 427 -27.17 12.77 6.22
N GLY A 428 -27.96 13.70 5.67
CA GLY A 428 -27.84 15.12 6.01
C GLY A 428 -27.90 15.37 7.52
N GLY A 429 -26.85 15.95 8.11
CA GLY A 429 -26.75 16.19 9.56
C GLY A 429 -26.61 14.93 10.44
N ALA A 430 -26.42 13.74 9.86
CA ALA A 430 -26.24 12.50 10.63
C ALA A 430 -24.92 12.52 11.41
N ASN A 431 -24.87 11.77 12.51
CA ASN A 431 -23.66 11.62 13.32
C ASN A 431 -23.01 10.26 13.04
N LEU A 432 -22.10 10.23 12.09
CA LEU A 432 -21.27 9.10 11.63
C LEU A 432 -19.86 9.12 12.25
N LYS A 433 -19.65 9.78 13.39
CA LYS A 433 -18.34 9.87 14.02
C LYS A 433 -17.80 8.46 14.30
N LEU A 434 -16.55 8.21 13.89
CA LEU A 434 -15.86 6.91 13.95
C LEU A 434 -16.55 5.76 13.19
N ALA A 435 -17.48 6.05 12.27
CA ALA A 435 -18.13 5.02 11.47
C ALA A 435 -17.13 4.35 10.52
N ASP A 436 -17.31 3.04 10.31
CA ASP A 436 -16.56 2.26 9.33
C ASP A 436 -17.35 2.21 8.02
N LEU A 437 -16.92 3.00 7.03
CA LEU A 437 -17.50 3.14 5.69
C LEU A 437 -16.54 2.61 4.61
N LYS A 438 -15.52 1.82 5.00
CA LYS A 438 -14.47 1.32 4.09
C LYS A 438 -15.07 0.59 2.89
N GLY A 439 -14.67 0.97 1.67
CA GLY A 439 -15.18 0.39 0.43
C GLY A 439 -16.68 0.61 0.17
N GLY A 440 -17.37 1.41 1.00
CA GLY A 440 -18.80 1.68 0.87
C GLY A 440 -19.11 2.43 -0.43
N ASN A 441 -20.25 2.12 -1.05
CA ASN A 441 -20.76 2.89 -2.17
C ASN A 441 -21.69 4.01 -1.65
N LEU A 442 -21.20 5.23 -1.65
CA LEU A 442 -21.88 6.47 -1.27
C LEU A 442 -22.07 7.40 -2.49
N GLU A 443 -22.07 6.85 -3.71
CA GLU A 443 -22.28 7.64 -4.93
C GLU A 443 -23.58 8.46 -4.82
N ARG A 444 -23.46 9.78 -5.05
CA ARG A 444 -24.57 10.74 -4.93
C ARG A 444 -25.30 10.74 -3.57
N ALA A 445 -24.70 10.19 -2.52
CA ALA A 445 -25.26 10.28 -1.18
C ALA A 445 -25.26 11.75 -0.69
N ASN A 446 -26.23 12.11 0.13
CA ASN A 446 -26.27 13.42 0.77
C ASN A 446 -25.68 13.32 2.18
N LEU A 447 -24.44 13.73 2.36
CA LEU A 447 -23.71 13.77 3.64
C LEU A 447 -23.54 15.22 4.15
N SER A 448 -24.32 16.17 3.63
CA SER A 448 -24.20 17.58 4.00
C SER A 448 -24.40 17.76 5.50
N GLU A 449 -23.53 18.55 6.14
CA GLU A 449 -23.57 18.82 7.58
C GLU A 449 -23.43 17.56 8.49
N ALA A 450 -23.13 16.39 7.92
CA ALA A 450 -22.92 15.18 8.70
C ALA A 450 -21.64 15.28 9.55
N ASN A 451 -21.65 14.72 10.75
CA ASN A 451 -20.46 14.57 11.58
C ASN A 451 -19.82 13.20 11.33
N MET A 452 -18.70 13.19 10.62
CA MET A 452 -17.87 12.03 10.26
C MET A 452 -16.44 12.17 10.83
N ASP A 453 -16.27 12.86 11.96
CA ASP A 453 -14.96 12.97 12.60
C ASP A 453 -14.37 11.57 12.87
N GLY A 454 -13.14 11.32 12.41
CA GLY A 454 -12.44 10.05 12.51
C GLY A 454 -13.13 8.86 11.82
N ALA A 455 -14.04 9.10 10.88
CA ALA A 455 -14.65 8.04 10.09
C ALA A 455 -13.64 7.42 9.10
N GLU A 456 -13.79 6.13 8.84
CA GLU A 456 -12.94 5.37 7.92
C GLU A 456 -13.67 5.19 6.59
N LEU A 457 -13.26 5.92 5.56
CA LEU A 457 -13.80 5.91 4.20
C LEU A 457 -12.76 5.47 3.16
N ASP A 458 -11.71 4.75 3.55
CA ASP A 458 -10.73 4.26 2.57
C ASP A 458 -11.40 3.36 1.53
N PHE A 459 -11.04 3.56 0.26
CA PHE A 459 -11.64 2.91 -0.92
C PHE A 459 -13.15 3.18 -1.12
N ALA A 460 -13.77 4.11 -0.40
CA ALA A 460 -15.18 4.44 -0.58
C ALA A 460 -15.44 5.08 -1.96
N LYS A 461 -16.63 4.85 -2.51
CA LYS A 461 -17.12 5.51 -3.73
C LYS A 461 -18.04 6.65 -3.35
N LEU A 462 -17.61 7.87 -3.57
CA LEU A 462 -18.26 9.14 -3.22
C LEU A 462 -18.47 10.03 -4.45
N THR A 463 -18.39 9.47 -5.67
CA THR A 463 -18.58 10.20 -6.92
C THR A 463 -19.90 10.98 -6.89
N GLY A 464 -19.81 12.30 -7.06
CA GLY A 464 -20.94 13.23 -7.00
C GLY A 464 -21.68 13.29 -5.67
N ALA A 465 -21.11 12.80 -4.56
CA ALA A 465 -21.70 12.93 -3.23
C ALA A 465 -21.69 14.38 -2.75
N ASN A 466 -22.65 14.73 -1.90
CA ASN A 466 -22.73 16.05 -1.29
C ASN A 466 -22.22 16.00 0.15
N LEU A 467 -21.00 16.45 0.41
CA LEU A 467 -20.37 16.57 1.73
C LEU A 467 -20.26 18.04 2.20
N GLY A 468 -21.07 18.94 1.64
CA GLY A 468 -21.04 20.36 1.98
C GLY A 468 -21.21 20.57 3.49
N LYS A 469 -20.28 21.32 4.10
CA LYS A 469 -20.22 21.61 5.55
C LYS A 469 -20.16 20.37 6.46
N ALA A 470 -19.80 19.20 5.94
CA ALA A 470 -19.56 18.02 6.76
C ALA A 470 -18.38 18.24 7.71
N LYS A 471 -18.41 17.60 8.89
CA LYS A 471 -17.26 17.54 9.80
C LYS A 471 -16.55 16.21 9.60
N MET A 472 -15.27 16.24 9.31
CA MET A 472 -14.46 15.11 8.85
C MET A 472 -13.04 15.21 9.40
N LYS A 473 -12.88 15.78 10.61
CA LYS A 473 -11.55 15.90 11.21
C LYS A 473 -10.94 14.52 11.39
N GLU A 474 -9.68 14.38 11.00
CA GLU A 474 -8.94 13.11 11.09
C GLU A 474 -9.63 11.93 10.36
N ALA A 475 -10.55 12.19 9.43
CA ALA A 475 -11.18 11.15 8.63
C ALA A 475 -10.20 10.57 7.61
N ASN A 476 -10.33 9.28 7.31
CA ASN A 476 -9.50 8.59 6.33
C ASN A 476 -10.28 8.38 5.03
N LEU A 477 -9.90 9.07 3.95
CA LEU A 477 -10.47 8.98 2.60
C LEU A 477 -9.46 8.44 1.59
N SER A 478 -8.42 7.75 2.06
CA SER A 478 -7.35 7.24 1.18
C SER A 478 -7.94 6.33 0.09
N HIS A 479 -7.50 6.50 -1.15
CA HIS A 479 -7.99 5.75 -2.32
C HIS A 479 -9.49 5.89 -2.65
N ALA A 480 -10.21 6.84 -2.04
CA ALA A 480 -11.62 7.04 -2.35
C ALA A 480 -11.83 7.64 -3.76
N SER A 481 -12.94 7.29 -4.41
CA SER A 481 -13.38 7.91 -5.68
C SER A 481 -14.37 9.02 -5.36
N MET A 482 -14.00 10.28 -5.55
CA MET A 482 -14.72 11.49 -5.15
C MET A 482 -14.90 12.46 -6.33
N GLU A 483 -14.95 11.95 -7.56
CA GLU A 483 -15.04 12.81 -8.74
C GLU A 483 -16.31 13.67 -8.69
N GLY A 484 -16.15 14.98 -8.86
CA GLY A 484 -17.25 15.96 -8.80
C GLY A 484 -17.98 16.02 -7.46
N ALA A 485 -17.42 15.48 -6.37
CA ALA A 485 -18.03 15.58 -5.05
C ALA A 485 -17.98 17.02 -4.51
N ASN A 486 -18.98 17.39 -3.71
CA ASN A 486 -19.07 18.71 -3.10
C ASN A 486 -18.60 18.68 -1.65
N PHE A 487 -17.44 19.26 -1.35
CA PHE A 487 -16.88 19.46 0.00
C PHE A 487 -16.96 20.93 0.45
N SER A 488 -17.78 21.76 -0.20
CA SER A 488 -17.80 23.19 0.11
C SER A 488 -18.09 23.48 1.58
N GLY A 489 -17.20 24.22 2.24
CA GLY A 489 -17.29 24.54 3.67
C GLY A 489 -17.07 23.36 4.62
N ALA A 490 -16.64 22.19 4.14
CA ALA A 490 -16.37 21.04 5.00
C ALA A 490 -15.17 21.30 5.92
N ASP A 491 -15.20 20.69 7.12
CA ASP A 491 -14.09 20.74 8.07
C ASP A 491 -13.35 19.40 8.04
N MET A 492 -12.21 19.35 7.36
CA MET A 492 -11.41 18.16 7.15
C MET A 492 -10.03 18.28 7.78
N GLU A 493 -9.85 19.09 8.82
CA GLU A 493 -8.57 19.26 9.51
C GLU A 493 -7.89 17.89 9.78
N LYS A 494 -6.64 17.72 9.32
CA LYS A 494 -5.84 16.48 9.44
C LYS A 494 -6.46 15.22 8.79
N ALA A 495 -7.42 15.36 7.88
CA ALA A 495 -7.90 14.24 7.10
C ALA A 495 -6.80 13.66 6.20
N VAL A 496 -6.87 12.36 5.92
CA VAL A 496 -5.93 11.64 5.05
C VAL A 496 -6.64 11.29 3.75
N ILE A 497 -6.16 11.82 2.63
CA ILE A 497 -6.79 11.76 1.30
C ILE A 497 -5.75 11.31 0.25
N THR A 498 -4.84 10.43 0.65
CA THR A 498 -3.76 9.97 -0.21
C THR A 498 -4.28 9.08 -1.34
N LEU A 499 -3.71 9.22 -2.54
CA LEU A 499 -4.02 8.39 -3.71
C LEU A 499 -5.52 8.35 -4.09
N ALA A 500 -6.29 9.35 -3.66
CA ALA A 500 -7.72 9.44 -3.93
C ALA A 500 -7.99 10.20 -5.24
N ASN A 501 -9.17 10.03 -5.83
CA ASN A 501 -9.58 10.76 -7.02
C ASN A 501 -10.62 11.83 -6.68
N LEU A 502 -10.25 13.09 -6.75
CA LEU A 502 -11.07 14.28 -6.51
C LEU A 502 -11.20 15.15 -7.76
N GLU A 503 -11.07 14.56 -8.96
CA GLU A 503 -11.20 15.29 -10.22
C GLU A 503 -12.51 16.11 -10.25
N GLY A 504 -12.38 17.42 -10.47
CA GLY A 504 -13.51 18.36 -10.50
C GLY A 504 -14.27 18.54 -9.18
N ALA A 505 -13.74 18.08 -8.04
CA ALA A 505 -14.37 18.26 -6.74
C ALA A 505 -14.38 19.73 -6.29
N ASP A 506 -15.41 20.12 -5.53
CA ASP A 506 -15.55 21.47 -4.99
C ASP A 506 -15.18 21.50 -3.50
N LEU A 507 -13.98 21.98 -3.18
CA LEU A 507 -13.47 22.20 -1.82
C LEU A 507 -13.48 23.69 -1.44
N SER A 508 -14.28 24.52 -2.10
CA SER A 508 -14.38 25.95 -1.81
C SER A 508 -14.82 26.19 -0.36
N TRP A 509 -14.17 27.12 0.35
CA TRP A 509 -14.42 27.43 1.76
C TRP A 509 -14.13 26.30 2.76
N ALA A 510 -13.52 25.20 2.32
CA ALA A 510 -13.22 24.08 3.21
C ALA A 510 -12.04 24.41 4.16
N TYR A 511 -12.09 23.83 5.36
CA TYR A 511 -11.00 23.82 6.33
C TYR A 511 -10.18 22.55 6.15
N LEU A 512 -8.98 22.71 5.60
CA LEU A 512 -8.09 21.67 5.13
C LEU A 512 -6.68 21.78 5.77
N GLU A 513 -6.58 22.42 6.94
CA GLU A 513 -5.30 22.53 7.65
C GLU A 513 -4.74 21.14 7.93
N LYS A 514 -3.46 20.93 7.58
CA LYS A 514 -2.73 19.66 7.77
C LYS A 514 -3.35 18.45 7.08
N VAL A 515 -4.19 18.66 6.06
CA VAL A 515 -4.70 17.58 5.23
C VAL A 515 -3.56 16.98 4.40
N ASN A 516 -3.60 15.66 4.24
CA ASN A 516 -2.68 14.95 3.36
C ASN A 516 -3.38 14.58 2.04
N PHE A 517 -3.05 15.29 0.96
CA PHE A 517 -3.43 15.03 -0.43
C PHE A 517 -2.30 14.36 -1.25
N SER A 518 -1.27 13.78 -0.63
CA SER A 518 -0.13 13.21 -1.37
C SER A 518 -0.59 12.20 -2.43
N GLU A 519 -0.06 12.36 -3.63
CA GLU A 519 -0.37 11.55 -4.82
C GLU A 519 -1.86 11.50 -5.21
N ALA A 520 -2.70 12.41 -4.69
CA ALA A 520 -4.11 12.49 -5.08
C ALA A 520 -4.29 13.08 -6.49
N ASN A 521 -5.37 12.67 -7.17
CA ASN A 521 -5.83 13.34 -8.39
C ASN A 521 -6.81 14.46 -8.01
N LEU A 522 -6.42 15.69 -8.27
CA LEU A 522 -7.11 16.96 -7.99
C LEU A 522 -7.26 17.80 -9.26
N GLU A 523 -7.15 17.20 -10.44
CA GLU A 523 -7.33 17.86 -11.73
C GLU A 523 -8.68 18.60 -11.75
N GLU A 524 -8.66 19.89 -12.11
CA GLU A 524 -9.84 20.79 -12.13
C GLU A 524 -10.58 20.97 -10.78
N ALA A 525 -9.98 20.55 -9.65
CA ALA A 525 -10.57 20.77 -8.32
C ALA A 525 -10.58 22.27 -7.93
N LYS A 526 -11.53 22.66 -7.08
CA LYS A 526 -11.72 24.05 -6.63
C LYS A 526 -11.41 24.21 -5.15
N PHE A 527 -10.57 25.19 -4.83
CA PHE A 527 -10.14 25.58 -3.49
C PHE A 527 -10.37 27.08 -3.25
N GLU A 528 -11.51 27.63 -3.69
CA GLU A 528 -11.71 29.08 -3.82
C GLU A 528 -12.68 29.70 -2.81
N PRO A 529 -12.21 30.45 -1.80
CA PRO A 529 -10.94 30.28 -1.08
C PRO A 529 -11.04 29.09 -0.11
N ALA A 530 -9.97 28.32 0.07
CA ALA A 530 -9.89 27.24 1.07
C ALA A 530 -8.74 27.49 2.07
N TYR A 531 -8.82 26.89 3.26
CA TYR A 531 -7.81 26.98 4.32
C TYR A 531 -6.91 25.75 4.32
N LEU A 532 -5.70 25.85 3.80
CA LEU A 532 -4.77 24.76 3.46
C LEU A 532 -3.42 24.89 4.19
N ALA A 533 -3.38 25.62 5.31
CA ALA A 533 -2.15 25.80 6.07
C ALA A 533 -1.52 24.43 6.44
N GLU A 534 -0.23 24.28 6.18
CA GLU A 534 0.54 23.04 6.41
C GLU A 534 -0.06 21.78 5.74
N ALA A 535 -0.90 21.91 4.71
CA ALA A 535 -1.39 20.78 3.93
C ALA A 535 -0.28 20.20 3.04
N SER A 536 -0.31 18.88 2.79
CA SER A 536 0.63 18.23 1.87
C SER A 536 -0.06 17.85 0.57
N PHE A 537 0.55 18.24 -0.54
CA PHE A 537 0.21 17.94 -1.92
C PHE A 537 1.38 17.24 -2.63
N GLU A 538 2.29 16.62 -1.88
CA GLU A 538 3.49 15.98 -2.45
C GLU A 538 3.10 15.00 -3.57
N GLY A 539 3.63 15.23 -4.78
CA GLY A 539 3.33 14.39 -5.95
C GLY A 539 1.87 14.40 -6.43
N ALA A 540 1.01 15.28 -5.91
CA ALA A 540 -0.38 15.38 -6.33
C ALA A 540 -0.52 15.91 -7.76
N ARG A 541 -1.60 15.52 -8.42
CA ARG A 541 -1.99 15.98 -9.76
C ARG A 541 -3.06 17.04 -9.65
N MET A 542 -2.73 18.30 -9.93
CA MET A 542 -3.55 19.49 -9.73
C MET A 542 -3.62 20.33 -11.01
N GLU A 543 -3.49 19.70 -12.18
CA GLU A 543 -3.56 20.36 -13.48
C GLU A 543 -4.88 21.13 -13.59
N ARG A 544 -4.81 22.42 -13.97
CA ARG A 544 -5.97 23.32 -14.09
C ARG A 544 -6.82 23.46 -12.81
N ALA A 545 -6.34 23.03 -11.64
CA ALA A 545 -7.01 23.27 -10.37
C ALA A 545 -6.99 24.77 -10.04
N SER A 546 -7.92 25.20 -9.19
CA SER A 546 -8.04 26.60 -8.80
C SER A 546 -7.91 26.80 -7.30
N PHE A 547 -6.89 27.57 -6.92
CA PHE A 547 -6.52 27.98 -5.57
C PHE A 547 -6.69 29.49 -5.38
N ARG A 548 -7.62 30.11 -6.13
CA ARG A 548 -7.83 31.56 -6.08
C ARG A 548 -8.15 32.01 -4.65
N GLY A 549 -7.28 32.87 -4.10
CA GLY A 549 -7.42 33.40 -2.74
C GLY A 549 -7.27 32.35 -1.62
N ALA A 550 -6.76 31.15 -1.92
CA ALA A 550 -6.56 30.10 -0.92
C ALA A 550 -5.42 30.44 0.06
N TYR A 551 -5.51 29.89 1.27
CA TYR A 551 -4.53 30.07 2.35
C TYR A 551 -3.65 28.83 2.45
N LEU A 552 -2.43 28.88 1.91
CA LEU A 552 -1.47 27.79 1.73
C LEU A 552 -0.19 28.03 2.57
N GLU A 553 -0.29 28.72 3.70
CA GLU A 553 0.89 29.02 4.52
C GLU A 553 1.57 27.73 5.00
N GLY A 554 2.86 27.59 4.67
CA GLY A 554 3.63 26.38 5.00
C GLY A 554 3.18 25.10 4.30
N ALA A 555 2.29 25.18 3.29
CA ALA A 555 1.85 24.00 2.56
C ALA A 555 3.00 23.39 1.74
N ASP A 556 3.01 22.07 1.64
CA ASP A 556 3.96 21.33 0.84
C ASP A 556 3.36 20.98 -0.52
N LEU A 557 3.85 21.59 -1.58
CA LEU A 557 3.47 21.33 -2.97
C LEU A 557 4.64 20.74 -3.78
N GLY A 558 5.65 20.20 -3.10
CA GLY A 558 6.83 19.63 -3.75
C GLY A 558 6.49 18.49 -4.70
N PHE A 559 7.25 18.36 -5.80
CA PHE A 559 7.08 17.30 -6.82
C PHE A 559 5.70 17.21 -7.47
N SER A 560 4.81 18.18 -7.24
CA SER A 560 3.44 18.12 -7.72
C SER A 560 3.30 18.63 -9.15
N HIS A 561 2.22 18.22 -9.80
CA HIS A 561 1.83 18.63 -11.14
C HIS A 561 0.72 19.67 -11.05
N MET A 562 0.99 20.92 -11.39
CA MET A 562 0.02 22.02 -11.32
C MET A 562 0.05 22.89 -12.57
N GLU A 563 0.31 22.26 -13.73
CA GLU A 563 0.33 22.90 -15.03
C GLU A 563 -1.01 23.62 -15.31
N GLY A 564 -0.93 24.92 -15.60
CA GLY A 564 -2.10 25.76 -15.85
C GLY A 564 -3.01 26.00 -14.63
N ALA A 565 -2.58 25.66 -13.42
CA ALA A 565 -3.36 25.92 -12.20
C ALA A 565 -3.46 27.42 -11.87
N ASN A 566 -4.48 27.82 -11.12
CA ASN A 566 -4.76 29.21 -10.78
C ASN A 566 -4.55 29.50 -9.29
N PHE A 567 -3.42 30.09 -8.93
CA PHE A 567 -3.06 30.56 -7.59
C PHE A 567 -3.26 32.08 -7.41
N SER A 568 -4.12 32.71 -8.22
CA SER A 568 -4.28 34.17 -8.13
C SER A 568 -4.77 34.62 -6.74
N GLY A 569 -4.03 35.55 -6.13
CA GLY A 569 -4.31 36.05 -4.78
C GLY A 569 -4.07 35.05 -3.64
N ALA A 570 -3.51 33.87 -3.92
CA ALA A 570 -3.24 32.86 -2.90
C ALA A 570 -2.20 33.35 -1.87
N LYS A 571 -2.35 32.93 -0.62
CA LYS A 571 -1.41 33.22 0.48
C LYS A 571 -0.50 32.02 0.66
N MET A 572 0.73 32.08 0.17
CA MET A 572 1.64 30.94 0.08
C MET A 572 2.92 31.21 0.87
N LYS A 573 2.81 31.96 1.97
CA LYS A 573 3.97 32.29 2.82
C LYS A 573 4.60 31.02 3.36
N GLY A 574 5.88 30.80 3.08
CA GLY A 574 6.62 29.61 3.50
C GLY A 574 6.21 28.32 2.80
N ALA A 575 5.46 28.37 1.69
CA ALA A 575 5.07 27.17 0.96
C ALA A 575 6.27 26.51 0.27
N TYR A 576 6.29 25.19 0.22
CA TYR A 576 7.34 24.41 -0.43
C TYR A 576 6.92 24.08 -1.87
N LEU A 577 7.64 24.59 -2.88
CA LEU A 577 7.33 24.36 -4.30
C LEU A 577 8.50 23.72 -5.05
N ASP A 578 9.44 23.10 -4.33
CA ASP A 578 10.61 22.49 -4.93
C ASP A 578 10.21 21.36 -5.87
N TRP A 579 10.85 21.28 -7.04
CA TRP A 579 10.57 20.29 -8.09
C TRP A 579 9.14 20.30 -8.65
N ALA A 580 8.31 21.28 -8.30
CA ALA A 580 6.94 21.38 -8.81
C ALA A 580 6.90 21.75 -10.30
N HIS A 581 5.91 21.21 -11.00
CA HIS A 581 5.59 21.54 -12.38
C HIS A 581 4.48 22.60 -12.40
N MET A 582 4.83 23.84 -12.74
CA MET A 582 3.99 25.03 -12.70
C MET A 582 3.90 25.74 -14.05
N GLU A 583 4.15 25.03 -15.14
CA GLU A 583 4.10 25.58 -16.49
C GLU A 583 2.74 26.22 -16.76
N MET A 584 2.74 27.45 -17.28
CA MET A 584 1.53 28.24 -17.57
C MET A 584 0.61 28.52 -16.36
N ALA A 585 1.06 28.26 -15.12
CA ALA A 585 0.26 28.52 -13.93
C ALA A 585 0.15 30.04 -13.64
N ASN A 586 -0.96 30.44 -13.02
CA ASN A 586 -1.25 31.84 -12.71
C ASN A 586 -1.08 32.13 -11.21
N PHE A 587 0.01 32.82 -10.85
CA PHE A 587 0.32 33.30 -9.51
C PHE A 587 0.05 34.80 -9.33
N SER A 588 -0.85 35.38 -10.13
CA SER A 588 -1.08 36.82 -10.09
C SER A 588 -1.57 37.27 -8.71
N GLY A 589 -0.83 38.16 -8.04
CA GLY A 589 -1.15 38.63 -6.68
C GLY A 589 -0.89 37.61 -5.57
N ALA A 590 -0.23 36.49 -5.86
CA ALA A 590 0.12 35.50 -4.85
C ALA A 590 1.24 36.03 -3.92
N ASP A 591 1.12 35.70 -2.64
CA ASP A 591 2.15 35.98 -1.63
C ASP A 591 3.08 34.76 -1.50
N LEU A 592 4.29 34.85 -2.04
CA LEU A 592 5.32 33.81 -2.02
C LEU A 592 6.46 34.18 -1.06
N GLU A 593 6.18 34.98 -0.03
CA GLU A 593 7.18 35.32 0.98
C GLU A 593 7.71 34.03 1.64
N ARG A 594 9.04 33.83 1.63
CA ARG A 594 9.74 32.65 2.17
C ARG A 594 9.35 31.31 1.55
N ALA A 595 8.66 31.30 0.41
CA ALA A 595 8.43 30.05 -0.32
C ALA A 595 9.75 29.50 -0.89
N THR A 596 9.84 28.19 -1.15
CA THR A 596 10.99 27.57 -1.84
C THR A 596 10.60 27.22 -3.27
N LEU A 597 11.52 27.34 -4.23
CA LEU A 597 11.26 27.18 -5.67
C LEU A 597 12.37 26.38 -6.38
N ASP A 598 13.20 25.66 -5.64
CA ASP A 598 14.37 24.99 -6.20
C ASP A 598 13.94 23.91 -7.19
N HIS A 599 14.56 23.88 -8.36
CA HIS A 599 14.25 22.96 -9.47
C HIS A 599 12.82 23.04 -10.02
N ALA A 600 12.05 24.06 -9.65
CA ALA A 600 10.68 24.20 -10.11
C ALA A 600 10.61 24.61 -11.60
N LYS A 601 9.58 24.13 -12.31
CA LYS A 601 9.35 24.48 -13.71
C LYS A 601 8.25 25.51 -13.82
N MET A 602 8.57 26.71 -14.26
CA MET A 602 7.61 27.82 -14.33
C MET A 602 7.50 28.38 -15.75
N GLU A 603 7.80 27.59 -16.78
CA GLU A 603 7.77 28.07 -18.17
C GLU A 603 6.40 28.68 -18.50
N GLY A 604 6.38 29.97 -18.90
CA GLY A 604 5.16 30.71 -19.21
C GLY A 604 4.25 31.04 -18.02
N ALA A 605 4.69 30.81 -16.77
CA ALA A 605 3.91 31.17 -15.59
C ALA A 605 3.73 32.69 -15.44
N VAL A 606 2.61 33.10 -14.86
CA VAL A 606 2.24 34.51 -14.68
C VAL A 606 2.39 34.90 -13.20
N LEU A 607 3.34 35.78 -12.90
CA LEU A 607 3.67 36.26 -11.56
C LEU A 607 3.27 37.74 -11.34
N ASN A 608 2.32 38.26 -12.12
CA ASN A 608 1.94 39.67 -12.04
C ASN A 608 1.49 40.05 -10.62
N LEU A 609 2.00 41.15 -10.09
CA LEU A 609 1.69 41.61 -8.73
C LEU A 609 2.01 40.61 -7.60
N SER A 610 2.80 39.56 -7.84
CA SER A 610 3.17 38.61 -6.79
C SER A 610 4.32 39.13 -5.93
N ALA A 611 4.46 38.58 -4.72
CA ALA A 611 5.54 38.92 -3.79
C ALA A 611 6.52 37.75 -3.65
N LEU A 612 7.66 37.79 -4.34
CA LEU A 612 8.76 36.86 -4.13
C LEU A 612 9.77 37.51 -3.19
N ILE A 613 9.63 37.22 -1.90
CA ILE A 613 10.39 37.89 -0.85
C ILE A 613 11.01 36.85 0.09
N GLY A 614 12.34 36.75 0.12
CA GLY A 614 13.08 35.98 1.12
C GLY A 614 13.33 36.78 2.39
N THR A 615 14.21 36.26 3.25
CA THR A 615 14.75 36.98 4.41
C THR A 615 16.27 37.11 4.33
N GLU A 616 16.87 37.86 5.26
CA GLU A 616 18.32 38.01 5.32
C GLU A 616 19.04 36.70 5.66
N ASP A 617 18.46 35.90 6.55
CA ASP A 617 19.02 34.62 6.98
C ASP A 617 18.63 33.46 6.04
N GLU A 618 17.48 33.58 5.37
CA GLU A 618 16.93 32.60 4.42
C GLU A 618 16.56 33.33 3.12
N PRO A 619 17.54 33.68 2.27
CA PRO A 619 17.25 34.25 0.95
C PRO A 619 16.57 33.20 0.07
N LEU A 620 15.69 33.66 -0.82
CA LEU A 620 15.04 32.81 -1.79
C LEU A 620 16.02 32.56 -2.95
N ILE A 621 16.58 31.36 -2.99
CA ILE A 621 17.46 30.90 -4.06
C ILE A 621 16.57 30.16 -5.08
N LEU A 622 16.75 30.45 -6.36
CA LEU A 622 16.01 29.80 -7.44
C LEU A 622 16.93 28.82 -8.17
N GLU A 623 17.41 27.79 -7.46
CA GLU A 623 18.40 26.87 -8.01
C GLU A 623 17.80 26.03 -9.15
N TYR A 624 18.29 26.19 -10.38
CA TYR A 624 17.76 25.51 -11.56
C TYR A 624 16.25 25.69 -11.79
N THR A 625 15.65 26.76 -11.25
CA THR A 625 14.25 27.11 -11.53
C THR A 625 14.11 27.58 -12.97
N ASP A 626 13.14 27.04 -13.71
CA ASP A 626 12.90 27.41 -15.10
C ASP A 626 11.94 28.59 -15.20
N LEU A 627 12.47 29.79 -15.51
CA LEU A 627 11.71 31.03 -15.62
C LEU A 627 11.54 31.51 -17.07
N ARG A 628 11.73 30.62 -18.05
CA ARG A 628 11.55 30.95 -19.48
C ARG A 628 10.13 31.43 -19.76
N ALA A 629 9.99 32.51 -20.52
CA ALA A 629 8.71 33.14 -20.83
C ALA A 629 7.85 33.57 -19.62
N VAL A 630 8.40 33.63 -18.40
CA VAL A 630 7.70 34.13 -17.21
C VAL A 630 7.45 35.63 -17.31
N ILE A 631 6.26 36.06 -16.89
CA ILE A 631 5.89 37.48 -16.86
C ILE A 631 5.66 37.89 -15.41
N ASN A 632 6.41 38.90 -14.94
CA ASN A 632 6.25 39.48 -13.60
C ASN A 632 6.07 41.01 -13.69
N THR A 633 4.87 41.42 -14.09
CA THR A 633 4.49 42.84 -14.14
C THR A 633 3.99 43.30 -12.77
N GLY A 634 4.71 44.23 -12.15
CA GLY A 634 4.36 44.84 -10.87
C GLY A 634 4.62 44.00 -9.62
N GLY A 635 5.14 42.77 -9.75
CA GLY A 635 5.52 41.99 -8.57
C GLY A 635 6.81 42.49 -7.91
N ALA A 636 7.01 42.08 -6.66
CA ALA A 636 8.15 42.45 -5.83
C ALA A 636 9.18 41.33 -5.76
N LEU A 637 10.45 41.72 -5.78
CA LEU A 637 11.63 40.86 -5.61
C LEU A 637 12.52 41.43 -4.50
N ARG A 638 12.72 40.68 -3.42
CA ARG A 638 13.58 41.10 -2.31
C ARG A 638 14.20 39.90 -1.58
N PHE A 639 15.49 39.96 -1.28
CA PHE A 639 16.27 38.83 -0.78
C PHE A 639 16.10 37.59 -1.68
N VAL A 640 16.19 37.79 -2.99
CA VAL A 640 16.02 36.74 -4.01
C VAL A 640 17.29 36.64 -4.84
N ASP A 641 17.80 35.43 -5.03
CA ASP A 641 18.89 35.15 -5.95
C ASP A 641 18.40 34.47 -7.23
N LEU A 642 18.36 35.25 -8.31
CA LEU A 642 17.93 34.81 -9.63
C LEU A 642 19.10 34.30 -10.49
N ARG A 643 20.36 34.42 -10.04
CA ARG A 643 21.52 33.98 -10.85
C ARG A 643 21.51 32.50 -11.26
N PRO A 644 21.07 31.55 -10.43
CA PRO A 644 21.05 30.14 -10.81
C PRO A 644 19.80 29.71 -11.59
N ALA A 645 18.85 30.61 -11.82
CA ALA A 645 17.64 30.32 -12.58
C ALA A 645 17.88 30.38 -14.10
N ILE A 646 17.00 29.73 -14.86
CA ILE A 646 17.07 29.63 -16.32
C ILE A 646 16.17 30.71 -16.94
N PHE A 647 16.74 31.53 -17.83
CA PHE A 647 16.06 32.65 -18.51
C PHE A 647 16.11 32.50 -20.02
N ASP A 648 15.15 33.12 -20.71
CA ASP A 648 15.23 33.39 -22.14
C ASP A 648 14.92 34.86 -22.46
N ALA A 649 14.78 35.18 -23.75
CA ALA A 649 14.50 36.53 -24.21
C ALA A 649 13.05 36.97 -23.97
N ASP A 650 12.15 36.02 -23.68
CA ASP A 650 10.71 36.25 -23.50
C ASP A 650 10.36 36.44 -22.01
N THR A 651 11.28 36.11 -21.09
CA THR A 651 11.15 36.41 -19.66
C THR A 651 11.10 37.93 -19.39
N ASP A 652 9.98 38.43 -18.84
CA ASP A 652 9.74 39.87 -18.64
C ASP A 652 9.62 40.28 -17.15
N PHE A 653 10.67 40.94 -16.66
CA PHE A 653 10.73 41.58 -15.34
C PHE A 653 10.82 43.11 -15.42
N ARG A 654 10.67 43.74 -16.60
CA ARG A 654 10.92 45.18 -16.80
C ARG A 654 10.04 46.06 -15.92
N ASN A 655 8.84 45.59 -15.60
CA ASN A 655 7.86 46.29 -14.77
C ASN A 655 7.80 45.77 -13.31
N SER A 656 8.74 44.91 -12.90
CA SER A 656 8.85 44.42 -11.52
C SER A 656 9.49 45.47 -10.59
N PHE A 657 9.41 45.27 -9.28
CA PHE A 657 10.03 46.14 -8.28
C PHE A 657 11.01 45.36 -7.39
N GLY A 658 12.12 45.99 -7.00
CA GLY A 658 13.13 45.36 -6.14
C GLY A 658 14.11 46.35 -5.53
N ASP A 659 15.03 45.86 -4.71
CA ASP A 659 16.13 46.64 -4.12
C ASP A 659 17.48 45.93 -4.31
N ALA A 660 18.53 46.42 -3.64
CA ALA A 660 19.87 45.84 -3.76
C ALA A 660 20.00 44.38 -3.30
N THR A 661 19.00 43.85 -2.58
CA THR A 661 19.01 42.47 -2.06
C THR A 661 18.56 41.44 -3.08
N ALA A 662 18.00 41.86 -4.22
CA ALA A 662 17.69 40.98 -5.33
C ALA A 662 18.87 40.95 -6.33
N THR A 663 19.43 39.75 -6.55
CA THR A 663 20.55 39.52 -7.48
C THR A 663 20.07 38.95 -8.80
N LEU A 664 20.46 39.61 -9.89
CA LEU A 664 20.10 39.23 -11.26
C LEU A 664 21.30 38.56 -11.97
N PRO A 665 21.07 37.73 -13.00
CA PRO A 665 22.12 37.28 -13.92
C PRO A 665 22.83 38.44 -14.63
N ASP A 666 24.10 38.25 -15.00
CA ASP A 666 24.94 39.30 -15.61
C ASP A 666 24.39 39.86 -16.93
N ASN A 667 23.54 39.10 -17.63
CA ASN A 667 22.91 39.46 -18.90
C ASN A 667 21.55 40.16 -18.75
N VAL A 668 21.07 40.39 -17.52
CA VAL A 668 19.78 41.03 -17.25
C VAL A 668 20.03 42.40 -16.63
N GLU A 669 19.62 43.46 -17.34
CA GLU A 669 19.74 44.82 -16.84
C GLU A 669 18.74 45.06 -15.69
N ARG A 670 19.21 45.69 -14.61
CA ARG A 670 18.36 46.03 -13.47
C ARG A 670 17.37 47.14 -13.88
N PRO A 671 16.05 46.95 -13.67
CA PRO A 671 15.06 47.99 -13.97
C PRO A 671 15.31 49.28 -13.19
N CYS A 672 15.07 50.43 -13.80
CA CYS A 672 15.47 51.72 -13.22
C CYS A 672 14.73 52.08 -11.93
N GLN A 673 13.54 51.51 -11.73
CA GLN A 673 12.73 51.65 -10.52
C GLN A 673 13.28 50.87 -9.32
N TRP A 674 14.21 49.94 -9.53
CA TRP A 674 14.83 49.19 -8.43
C TRP A 674 15.80 50.07 -7.67
N ALA A 675 15.74 50.01 -6.33
CA ALA A 675 16.70 50.73 -5.51
C ALA A 675 18.10 50.10 -5.62
N SER A 676 19.12 50.94 -5.82
CA SER A 676 20.53 50.50 -5.84
C SER A 676 21.08 50.19 -4.46
N GLU A 677 20.42 50.67 -3.41
CA GLU A 677 20.73 50.43 -2.01
C GLU A 677 19.73 49.43 -1.39
N ARG A 678 20.11 48.84 -0.26
CA ARG A 678 19.20 48.00 0.53
C ARG A 678 18.21 48.90 1.25
N LEU A 679 16.91 48.67 1.07
CA LEU A 679 15.86 49.44 1.72
C LEU A 679 15.45 48.80 3.05
N SER A 680 14.97 49.63 4.00
CA SER A 680 14.21 49.12 5.14
C SER A 680 12.87 48.54 4.67
N HIS A 681 12.22 47.70 5.50
CA HIS A 681 10.91 47.11 5.16
C HIS A 681 9.87 48.18 4.81
N ALA A 682 9.75 49.21 5.67
CA ALA A 682 8.82 50.30 5.46
C ALA A 682 9.06 51.06 4.15
N GLU A 683 10.32 51.37 3.85
CA GLU A 683 10.67 52.08 2.61
C GLU A 683 10.45 51.22 1.37
N PHE A 684 10.74 49.92 1.45
CA PHE A 684 10.51 48.98 0.36
C PHE A 684 9.03 48.94 -0.03
N TYR A 685 8.14 48.69 0.93
CA TYR A 685 6.69 48.63 0.67
C TYR A 685 6.12 50.00 0.26
N ALA A 686 6.59 51.10 0.85
CA ALA A 686 6.18 52.45 0.45
C ALA A 686 6.51 52.76 -1.01
N ARG A 687 7.73 52.44 -1.47
CA ARG A 687 8.15 52.66 -2.86
C ARG A 687 7.51 51.68 -3.83
N TRP A 688 7.31 50.42 -3.44
CA TRP A 688 6.59 49.45 -4.24
C TRP A 688 5.14 49.89 -4.49
N LYS A 689 4.44 50.32 -3.43
CA LYS A 689 3.08 50.87 -3.53
C LYS A 689 3.02 52.05 -4.50
N GLY A 690 3.92 53.01 -4.37
CA GLY A 690 3.93 54.17 -5.27
C GLY A 690 4.34 53.85 -6.70
N TRP A 691 5.15 52.81 -6.94
CA TRP A 691 5.40 52.29 -8.29
C TRP A 691 4.11 51.74 -8.91
N LEU A 692 3.36 50.90 -8.17
CA LEU A 692 2.08 50.35 -8.59
C LEU A 692 1.02 51.43 -8.86
N GLU A 693 0.94 52.45 -8.01
CA GLU A 693 0.01 53.58 -8.18
C GLU A 693 0.35 54.46 -9.39
N ALA A 694 1.58 54.43 -9.88
CA ALA A 694 2.03 55.17 -11.06
C ALA A 694 1.74 54.46 -12.41
N ALA A 695 1.16 53.26 -12.41
CA ALA A 695 0.90 52.48 -13.62
C ALA A 695 -0.22 53.08 -14.49
N PRO A 696 0.00 53.32 -15.80
CA PRO A 696 -0.99 53.92 -16.71
C PRO A 696 -2.16 52.97 -17.02
N SER A 697 -1.89 51.66 -17.14
CA SER A 697 -2.87 50.59 -17.26
C SER A 697 -2.70 49.62 -16.10
N ARG A 698 -3.66 49.56 -15.18
CA ARG A 698 -3.59 48.68 -14.01
C ARG A 698 -3.45 47.22 -14.50
N PRO A 699 -2.35 46.49 -14.20
CA PRO A 699 -2.14 45.13 -14.70
C PRO A 699 -3.35 44.23 -14.37
N VAL A 700 -3.83 43.49 -15.37
CA VAL A 700 -5.18 42.96 -15.47
C VAL A 700 -5.58 42.06 -14.30
N THR A 701 -6.53 42.55 -13.50
CA THR A 701 -7.67 41.86 -12.85
C THR A 701 -8.71 42.96 -12.57
N GLU A 702 -10.00 42.66 -12.73
CA GLU A 702 -11.12 43.60 -13.01
C GLU A 702 -11.46 44.66 -11.92
N GLU A 703 -10.80 44.70 -10.76
CA GLU A 703 -11.24 45.56 -9.65
C GLU A 703 -10.17 46.60 -9.27
N GLY A 704 -10.55 47.86 -9.49
CA GLY A 704 -9.65 48.99 -9.50
C GLY A 704 -9.67 49.82 -8.22
N ASN A 705 -8.96 49.36 -7.18
CA ASN A 705 -8.38 50.11 -6.04
C ASN A 705 -8.00 49.14 -4.90
N GLU A 706 -8.44 47.88 -4.97
CA GLU A 706 -8.22 46.83 -3.96
C GLU A 706 -6.87 46.10 -4.09
N LYS A 707 -6.06 46.42 -5.12
CA LYS A 707 -4.86 45.63 -5.48
C LYS A 707 -3.79 45.62 -4.39
N TRP A 708 -3.49 46.78 -3.80
CA TRP A 708 -2.52 46.89 -2.72
C TRP A 708 -3.02 46.15 -1.47
N ASP A 709 -4.29 46.31 -1.11
CA ASP A 709 -4.88 45.66 0.06
C ASP A 709 -4.92 44.13 -0.06
N ILE A 710 -4.90 43.61 -1.29
CA ILE A 710 -4.83 42.17 -1.57
C ILE A 710 -3.39 41.65 -1.42
N ILE A 711 -2.40 42.34 -2.00
CA ILE A 711 -1.02 41.82 -2.11
C ILE A 711 -0.10 42.25 -0.96
N ALA A 712 -0.41 43.33 -0.26
CA ALA A 712 0.41 43.82 0.83
C ALA A 712 0.18 42.99 2.11
N PRO A 713 1.25 42.65 2.85
CA PRO A 713 1.10 42.08 4.19
C PRO A 713 0.33 43.04 5.10
N ASP A 714 -0.43 42.50 6.06
CA ASP A 714 -1.30 43.29 6.95
C ASP A 714 -0.57 44.46 7.63
N GLU A 715 0.69 44.25 8.03
CA GLU A 715 1.56 45.25 8.65
C GLU A 715 1.85 46.47 7.75
N TRP A 716 1.74 46.31 6.42
CA TRP A 716 2.14 47.30 5.43
C TRP A 716 0.99 47.82 4.56
N LYS A 717 -0.26 47.40 4.84
CA LYS A 717 -1.44 47.89 4.10
C LYS A 717 -1.60 49.41 4.18
N GLU A 718 -1.40 49.98 5.38
CA GLU A 718 -1.55 51.43 5.62
C GLU A 718 -0.29 52.26 5.28
N VAL A 719 0.73 51.66 4.66
CA VAL A 719 1.95 52.40 4.30
C VAL A 719 1.63 53.54 3.32
N VAL A 720 2.26 54.71 3.53
CA VAL A 720 2.13 55.86 2.63
C VAL A 720 2.98 55.62 1.39
N ALA A 721 2.36 55.73 0.21
CA ALA A 721 3.04 55.54 -1.06
C ALA A 721 4.13 56.61 -1.29
N ALA A 722 5.31 56.16 -1.74
CA ALA A 722 6.42 57.03 -2.12
C ALA A 722 6.49 57.16 -3.66
N PRO A 723 6.70 58.36 -4.21
CA PRO A 723 6.66 58.57 -5.66
C PRO A 723 7.74 57.75 -6.39
N PRO A 724 7.47 57.31 -7.64
CA PRO A 724 8.44 56.56 -8.43
C PRO A 724 9.71 57.39 -8.72
N PRO A 725 10.86 56.72 -8.97
CA PRO A 725 12.10 57.43 -9.27
C PRO A 725 11.97 58.36 -10.48
N THR A 726 12.62 59.52 -10.41
CA THR A 726 12.54 60.53 -11.46
C THR A 726 13.10 59.99 -12.78
N GLY A 727 12.30 60.03 -13.85
CA GLY A 727 12.71 59.52 -15.17
C GLY A 727 12.42 58.04 -15.41
N CYS A 728 11.87 57.32 -14.41
CA CYS A 728 11.35 55.97 -14.58
C CYS A 728 9.84 56.00 -14.86
N SER A 729 9.41 55.23 -15.85
CA SER A 729 8.01 55.04 -16.20
C SER A 729 7.74 53.58 -16.54
N TRP A 730 6.48 53.16 -16.41
CA TRP A 730 6.04 51.84 -16.83
C TRP A 730 6.32 51.61 -18.31
N HIS A 731 6.76 50.40 -18.65
CA HIS A 731 6.91 49.96 -20.03
C HIS A 731 5.56 49.44 -20.55
N GLU A 732 5.12 49.97 -21.70
CA GLU A 732 3.92 49.52 -22.44
C GLU A 732 4.14 48.19 -23.17
#